data_AF-A4HSV3-F1
#
_entry.id   AF-A4HSV3-F1
#
_cell.length_a   1.000
_cell.length_b   1.000
_cell.length_c   1.000
_cell.angle_alpha   90.00
_cell.angle_beta   90.00
_cell.angle_gamma   90.00
#
_symmetry.space_group_name_H-M   'P 1'
#
loop_
_entity.id
_entity.type
_entity.pdbx_description
1 polymer ?
#
loop_
_entity_poly.entity_id
_entity_poly.type
_entity_poly.pdbx_seq_one_letter_code
_entity_poly.pdbx_strand_id
1 'polypeptide(L)'
;MKGIGRQSFLVVFDFDHTIVDCNTDEVIPAALGRRDMQRRMMLEKNRMQWTKLMDTIIAPFHKEELRKAAQDSVTIDPKMPEVFQYLRDAQKQYVVAAPGPASPGDARAATVQDNMPGFIEMNIASDSNLLFIDAALDARLPGVKECMSQIHSNPYYDLTAPGVSQSAGLDVCYGADRPAGSLNVNDEADRNAMHNPGMTRKSRVCWYEPHGHQCQCCLAGGKPNMCKSIIIERLLQTTSLIDPTVIFIGDGANDYCPVLNVLRPRDYMFARRDFPIHHILAGAPHPASSKNGVAGDVGGCCHIGLWRNAAELRELFQLAMEHPGARLPTLVRFRDAAAKEFRSVTMVKRIPSVLRRTLEELRNASAASEKGRQRAIELMRAVEANGMVPPLPGQACVPAWLRNYAYVSEYDKVNATDVARRVSPPAAKGKEHLIVPRWGQLPWLHGEIYFYHVLWQCLMMQDVAEGAAEEDVTAAAGTAATFNVVTQHALHNPLFSQECRVTSTPGLVSPPAIAMQSARNVAPLVCRPASIAESVVVRRVQPGSDRPARQVPYAEMVRQPSGCVIPPAATFFSQYRDIFAHEKHDVLMDFLKVRVVPMLACQPWGADRDYGGILLRWMLWGNGIDLSMFTLDQLADSHGKAAGGEDKSHAGDVAALREAEKAASLAQDANLVGNEVAKVEAYLQRLLDPGDACNGTRQVDVVMDNVGVECISDLCFGLWYVNQAAKLGAAAAAGNARVVFHVKPMPYYVSDVTPRDFDLTLAALEDSYTSEAFEPDAARRMTLKAVLEPFIAQVRDCFARGAFAVDADTVWTQPSEYRDLPPRVINLYFFTQCVSAPTSARDAATTMAVSGVAAALADTACPASSAAGLYRMNKAHAQARSGLVLFKGDLNYRRLVGDRYWDRTDFLATLAKEERPDLRKAPESYSALEQSIVAELTQDTPATALMDAPTFAEVMSAYWPTQVVPVCSIRTIKSECCVGVPGDVKARLDQELGLPWRVSGKYGEILFAC
;
A
#
# COMPACT_ATOMS: atom_id res chain seq x y z
N MET A 1 -21.83 14.95 -11.43
CA MET A 1 -20.63 15.29 -10.63
C MET A 1 -20.56 14.72 -9.22
N LYS A 2 -21.68 14.36 -8.55
CA LYS A 2 -21.64 13.95 -7.13
C LYS A 2 -20.73 12.75 -6.80
N GLY A 3 -20.24 11.94 -7.76
CA GLY A 3 -19.36 10.80 -7.47
C GLY A 3 -17.85 11.00 -7.74
N ILE A 4 -17.44 12.08 -8.41
CA ILE A 4 -16.10 12.10 -9.04
C ILE A 4 -15.02 12.30 -7.98
N GLY A 5 -14.12 11.31 -7.85
CA GLY A 5 -13.00 11.32 -6.90
C GLY A 5 -13.23 10.58 -5.58
N ARG A 6 -14.46 10.13 -5.31
CA ARG A 6 -14.83 9.57 -4.00
C ARG A 6 -14.20 8.19 -3.74
N GLN A 7 -13.85 7.96 -2.48
CA GLN A 7 -13.26 6.73 -1.96
C GLN A 7 -14.35 5.67 -1.83
N SER A 8 -14.20 4.54 -2.50
CA SER A 8 -15.09 3.39 -2.30
C SER A 8 -14.72 2.65 -1.01
N PHE A 9 -15.68 1.96 -0.40
CA PHE A 9 -15.48 1.22 0.84
C PHE A 9 -15.89 -0.25 0.69
N LEU A 10 -14.95 -1.14 1.00
CA LEU A 10 -15.19 -2.57 1.14
C LEU A 10 -15.35 -2.87 2.64
N VAL A 11 -16.60 -3.07 3.07
CA VAL A 11 -16.92 -3.34 4.47
C VAL A 11 -17.00 -4.85 4.67
N VAL A 12 -16.20 -5.38 5.60
CA VAL A 12 -16.11 -6.82 5.88
C VAL A 12 -16.35 -7.05 7.37
N PHE A 13 -17.44 -7.76 7.68
CA PHE A 13 -17.79 -8.12 9.04
C PHE A 13 -17.39 -9.56 9.35
N ASP A 14 -16.81 -9.82 10.53
CA ASP A 14 -17.05 -11.09 11.20
C ASP A 14 -18.52 -11.16 11.67
N PHE A 15 -18.99 -12.32 12.12
CA PHE A 15 -20.40 -12.52 12.44
C PHE A 15 -20.62 -12.63 13.95
N ASP A 16 -19.99 -13.64 14.57
CA ASP A 16 -20.12 -13.93 15.98
C ASP A 16 -19.51 -12.80 16.79
N HIS A 17 -20.17 -12.43 17.89
CA HIS A 17 -19.78 -11.28 18.70
C HIS A 17 -19.53 -9.99 17.90
N THR A 18 -20.01 -9.86 16.66
CA THR A 18 -19.77 -8.70 15.81
C THR A 18 -21.10 -8.17 15.29
N ILE A 19 -21.75 -8.89 14.36
CA ILE A 19 -23.11 -8.57 13.91
C ILE A 19 -24.12 -9.01 14.97
N VAL A 20 -23.95 -10.24 15.46
CA VAL A 20 -24.73 -10.78 16.58
C VAL A 20 -23.95 -10.61 17.87
N ASP A 21 -24.66 -10.40 18.98
CA ASP A 21 -24.05 -10.18 20.30
C ASP A 21 -23.91 -11.49 21.09
N CYS A 22 -23.48 -12.55 20.40
CA CYS A 22 -23.26 -13.88 20.98
C CYS A 22 -22.39 -14.74 20.06
N ASN A 23 -21.91 -15.87 20.58
CA ASN A 23 -21.30 -16.93 19.78
C ASN A 23 -22.36 -17.92 19.31
N THR A 24 -22.65 -17.95 18.00
CA THR A 24 -23.67 -18.85 17.41
C THR A 24 -23.35 -20.32 17.60
N ASP A 25 -22.07 -20.70 17.56
CA ASP A 25 -21.63 -22.07 17.81
C ASP A 25 -21.85 -22.50 19.26
N GLU A 26 -22.06 -21.58 20.20
CA GLU A 26 -22.39 -21.93 21.60
C GLU A 26 -23.89 -21.87 21.90
N VAL A 27 -24.57 -20.81 21.46
CA VAL A 27 -25.98 -20.57 21.85
C VAL A 27 -26.95 -21.48 21.10
N ILE A 28 -26.69 -21.81 19.84
CA ILE A 28 -27.58 -22.66 19.04
C ILE A 28 -27.52 -24.11 19.53
N PRO A 29 -26.35 -24.75 19.70
CA PRO A 29 -26.29 -26.05 20.35
C PRO A 29 -26.89 -26.08 21.74
N ALA A 30 -26.74 -25.01 22.52
CA ALA A 30 -27.37 -24.92 23.85
C ALA A 30 -28.91 -24.96 23.76
N ALA A 31 -29.50 -24.21 22.83
CA ALA A 31 -30.94 -24.21 22.58
C ALA A 31 -31.47 -25.59 22.11
N LEU A 32 -30.62 -26.38 21.46
CA LEU A 32 -30.90 -27.76 21.05
C LEU A 32 -30.62 -28.80 22.15
N GLY A 33 -30.27 -28.39 23.37
CA GLY A 33 -29.94 -29.29 24.47
C GLY A 33 -28.59 -30.02 24.30
N ARG A 34 -27.67 -29.51 23.47
CA ARG A 34 -26.36 -30.11 23.16
C ARG A 34 -25.18 -29.48 23.89
N ARG A 35 -25.39 -28.47 24.75
CA ARG A 35 -24.31 -27.76 25.48
C ARG A 35 -23.34 -28.71 26.20
N ASP A 36 -23.85 -29.68 26.94
CA ASP A 36 -23.01 -30.59 27.73
C ASP A 36 -22.22 -31.58 26.86
N MET A 37 -22.81 -31.99 25.74
CA MET A 37 -22.13 -32.83 24.75
C MET A 37 -20.99 -32.04 24.09
N GLN A 38 -21.27 -30.80 23.70
CA GLN A 38 -20.28 -29.90 23.12
C GLN A 38 -19.10 -29.70 24.07
N ARG A 39 -19.36 -29.28 25.31
CA ARG A 39 -18.31 -29.07 26.33
C ARG A 39 -17.47 -30.31 26.56
N ARG A 40 -18.08 -31.51 26.63
CA ARG A 40 -17.31 -32.76 26.76
C ARG A 40 -16.33 -32.96 25.61
N MET A 41 -16.82 -32.85 24.37
CA MET A 41 -15.99 -33.05 23.18
C MET A 41 -14.91 -31.98 23.03
N MET A 42 -15.16 -30.75 23.50
CA MET A 42 -14.15 -29.68 23.54
C MET A 42 -12.99 -29.98 24.50
N LEU A 43 -13.23 -30.78 25.55
CA LEU A 43 -12.26 -31.11 26.60
C LEU A 43 -11.47 -32.40 26.32
N GLU A 44 -11.77 -33.12 25.23
CA GLU A 44 -11.06 -34.35 24.86
C GLU A 44 -9.58 -34.10 24.53
N LYS A 45 -8.71 -35.06 24.87
CA LYS A 45 -7.24 -34.96 24.69
C LYS A 45 -6.84 -34.64 23.24
N ASN A 46 -7.48 -35.29 22.27
CA ASN A 46 -7.35 -34.97 20.85
C ASN A 46 -8.51 -34.08 20.42
N ARG A 47 -8.57 -32.87 20.98
CA ARG A 47 -9.66 -31.91 20.72
C ARG A 47 -9.87 -31.81 19.22
N MET A 48 -11.09 -32.05 18.77
CA MET A 48 -11.47 -31.97 17.37
C MET A 48 -11.25 -30.55 16.81
N GLN A 49 -11.06 -30.42 15.49
CA GLN A 49 -11.16 -29.12 14.82
C GLN A 49 -12.58 -28.56 14.98
N TRP A 50 -12.74 -27.24 15.12
CA TRP A 50 -13.99 -26.62 15.57
C TRP A 50 -15.18 -26.87 14.66
N THR A 51 -14.97 -26.79 13.35
CA THR A 51 -16.04 -27.05 12.38
C THR A 51 -16.42 -28.52 12.32
N LYS A 52 -15.48 -29.44 12.51
CA LYS A 52 -15.79 -30.87 12.65
C LYS A 52 -16.56 -31.17 13.94
N LEU A 53 -16.24 -30.47 15.04
CA LEU A 53 -17.03 -30.54 16.27
C LEU A 53 -18.46 -30.09 15.99
N MET A 54 -18.63 -28.91 15.38
CA MET A 54 -19.96 -28.37 15.06
C MET A 54 -20.74 -29.25 14.09
N ASP A 55 -20.10 -29.76 13.04
CA ASP A 55 -20.66 -30.74 12.11
C ASP A 55 -21.21 -31.98 12.84
N THR A 56 -20.49 -32.46 13.86
CA THR A 56 -20.91 -33.62 14.66
C THR A 56 -22.06 -33.28 15.61
N ILE A 57 -22.04 -32.08 16.22
CA ILE A 57 -23.06 -31.60 17.14
C ILE A 57 -24.41 -31.43 16.44
N ILE A 58 -24.42 -30.84 15.25
CA ILE A 58 -25.65 -30.54 14.52
C ILE A 58 -26.16 -31.69 13.67
N ALA A 59 -25.33 -32.73 13.44
CA ALA A 59 -25.63 -33.84 12.56
C ALA A 59 -27.06 -34.41 12.66
N PRO A 60 -27.66 -34.63 13.85
CA PRO A 60 -28.98 -35.28 13.96
C PRO A 60 -30.19 -34.35 13.82
N PHE A 61 -30.00 -33.04 13.63
CA PHE A 61 -31.09 -32.05 13.60
C PHE A 61 -31.48 -31.69 12.17
N HIS A 62 -32.75 -31.40 11.92
CA HIS A 62 -33.22 -30.83 10.66
C HIS A 62 -32.90 -29.34 10.59
N LYS A 63 -32.83 -28.83 9.34
CA LYS A 63 -32.67 -27.40 9.06
C LYS A 63 -33.65 -26.52 9.84
N GLU A 64 -34.92 -26.90 9.94
CA GLU A 64 -35.94 -26.10 10.64
C GLU A 64 -35.73 -26.07 12.16
N GLU A 65 -35.25 -27.17 12.75
CA GLU A 65 -34.90 -27.20 14.18
C GLU A 65 -33.72 -26.25 14.46
N LEU A 66 -32.72 -26.25 13.59
CA LEU A 66 -31.57 -25.35 13.66
C LEU A 66 -31.99 -23.88 13.48
N ARG A 67 -32.88 -23.59 12.52
CA ARG A 67 -33.41 -22.22 12.30
C ARG A 67 -34.21 -21.73 13.51
N LYS A 68 -35.07 -22.58 14.06
CA LYS A 68 -35.82 -22.28 15.28
C LYS A 68 -34.90 -22.03 16.46
N ALA A 69 -33.89 -22.87 16.65
CA ALA A 69 -32.90 -22.68 17.72
C ALA A 69 -32.16 -21.35 17.57
N ALA A 70 -31.80 -20.94 16.36
CA ALA A 70 -31.21 -19.62 16.10
C ALA A 70 -32.18 -18.48 16.44
N GLN A 71 -33.44 -18.56 16.00
CA GLN A 71 -34.48 -17.58 16.32
C GLN A 71 -34.69 -17.41 17.83
N ASP A 72 -34.67 -18.53 18.56
CA ASP A 72 -34.96 -18.55 19.99
C ASP A 72 -33.76 -18.10 20.85
N SER A 73 -32.52 -18.22 20.35
CA SER A 73 -31.30 -18.05 21.19
C SER A 73 -30.32 -16.95 20.77
N VAL A 74 -30.27 -16.57 19.49
CA VAL A 74 -29.31 -15.57 19.02
C VAL A 74 -29.73 -14.18 19.46
N THR A 75 -28.80 -13.41 20.02
CA THR A 75 -29.02 -12.03 20.48
C THR A 75 -28.31 -11.03 19.57
N ILE A 76 -28.83 -9.81 19.47
CA ILE A 76 -28.17 -8.68 18.80
C ILE A 76 -28.20 -7.46 19.72
N ASP A 77 -27.26 -6.55 19.55
CA ASP A 77 -27.38 -5.22 20.13
C ASP A 77 -28.64 -4.51 19.57
N PRO A 78 -29.51 -3.92 20.41
CA PRO A 78 -30.73 -3.26 19.95
C PRO A 78 -30.51 -2.14 18.92
N LYS A 79 -29.32 -1.52 18.89
CA LYS A 79 -28.96 -0.45 17.96
C LYS A 79 -28.25 -0.95 16.70
N MET A 80 -27.94 -2.24 16.59
CA MET A 80 -27.32 -2.81 15.38
C MET A 80 -28.13 -2.54 14.08
N PRO A 81 -29.48 -2.53 14.08
CA PRO A 81 -30.25 -2.12 12.90
C PRO A 81 -29.90 -0.70 12.40
N GLU A 82 -29.55 0.22 13.29
CA GLU A 82 -29.18 1.60 12.92
C GLU A 82 -27.84 1.65 12.17
N VAL A 83 -26.89 0.76 12.49
CA VAL A 83 -25.60 0.64 11.77
C VAL A 83 -25.85 0.24 10.31
N PHE A 84 -26.66 -0.80 10.09
CA PHE A 84 -26.98 -1.24 8.73
C PHE A 84 -27.86 -0.24 7.99
N GLN A 85 -28.77 0.46 8.68
CA GLN A 85 -29.54 1.53 8.07
C GLN A 85 -28.62 2.64 7.54
N TYR A 86 -27.65 3.08 8.34
CA TYR A 86 -26.64 4.05 7.93
C TYR A 86 -25.86 3.60 6.69
N LEU A 87 -25.35 2.36 6.68
CA LEU A 87 -24.59 1.83 5.55
C LEU A 87 -25.45 1.70 4.28
N ARG A 88 -26.73 1.34 4.40
CA ARG A 88 -27.66 1.28 3.25
C ARG A 88 -27.96 2.66 2.68
N ASP A 89 -28.16 3.64 3.55
CA ASP A 89 -28.43 5.01 3.13
C ASP A 89 -27.21 5.61 2.44
N ALA A 90 -26.01 5.36 2.99
CA ALA A 90 -24.76 5.67 2.32
C ALA A 90 -24.66 4.93 0.97
N GLN A 91 -24.95 3.63 0.89
CA GLN A 91 -24.89 2.92 -0.39
C GLN A 91 -25.77 3.55 -1.47
N LYS A 92 -26.97 4.03 -1.11
CA LYS A 92 -27.93 4.68 -2.04
C LYS A 92 -27.53 6.10 -2.44
N GLN A 93 -26.98 6.89 -1.51
CA GLN A 93 -26.67 8.30 -1.73
C GLN A 93 -25.60 8.53 -2.81
N TYR A 94 -24.75 7.53 -3.07
CA TYR A 94 -23.59 7.64 -3.96
C TYR A 94 -23.66 6.75 -5.22
N VAL A 95 -24.83 6.18 -5.56
CA VAL A 95 -24.97 5.33 -6.76
C VAL A 95 -24.83 6.16 -8.04
N VAL A 96 -23.95 5.72 -8.96
CA VAL A 96 -23.87 6.26 -10.32
C VAL A 96 -25.12 5.81 -11.08
N ALA A 97 -25.89 6.76 -11.63
CA ALA A 97 -27.07 6.43 -12.42
C ALA A 97 -26.66 5.48 -13.57
N ALA A 98 -27.26 4.28 -13.60
CA ALA A 98 -26.99 3.33 -14.65
C ALA A 98 -27.32 3.96 -16.01
N PRO A 99 -26.48 3.77 -17.05
CA PRO A 99 -26.86 4.15 -18.40
C PRO A 99 -28.19 3.47 -18.73
N GLY A 100 -29.14 4.24 -19.30
CA GLY A 100 -30.49 3.75 -19.60
C GLY A 100 -30.43 2.39 -20.32
N PRO A 101 -31.39 1.49 -20.07
CA PRO A 101 -31.28 0.10 -20.48
C PRO A 101 -31.00 0.02 -21.98
N ALA A 102 -29.90 -0.65 -22.34
CA ALA A 102 -29.81 -1.23 -23.67
C ALA A 102 -31.01 -2.19 -23.81
N SER A 103 -31.52 -2.33 -25.04
CA SER A 103 -32.77 -3.02 -25.36
C SER A 103 -33.04 -4.25 -24.48
N PRO A 104 -34.26 -4.39 -23.90
CA PRO A 104 -34.55 -5.50 -22.98
C PRO A 104 -34.24 -6.85 -23.63
N GLY A 105 -33.24 -7.56 -23.09
CA GLY A 105 -32.75 -8.85 -23.59
C GLY A 105 -31.26 -8.90 -23.96
N ASP A 106 -30.52 -7.77 -24.00
CA ASP A 106 -29.08 -7.79 -24.27
C ASP A 106 -28.27 -8.24 -23.03
N ALA A 107 -27.70 -9.45 -23.10
CA ALA A 107 -26.83 -10.00 -22.05
C ALA A 107 -25.62 -9.11 -21.74
N ARG A 108 -25.19 -8.25 -22.68
CA ARG A 108 -24.11 -7.29 -22.47
C ARG A 108 -24.52 -6.16 -21.54
N ALA A 109 -25.80 -5.76 -21.55
CA ALA A 109 -26.32 -4.68 -20.71
C ALA A 109 -26.31 -5.08 -19.23
N ALA A 110 -26.79 -6.28 -18.92
CA ALA A 110 -26.76 -6.84 -17.57
C ALA A 110 -25.32 -7.01 -17.06
N THR A 111 -24.42 -7.48 -17.94
CA THR A 111 -22.99 -7.61 -17.61
C THR A 111 -22.35 -6.25 -17.31
N VAL A 112 -22.66 -5.21 -18.08
CA VAL A 112 -22.17 -3.85 -17.82
C VAL A 112 -22.71 -3.34 -16.48
N GLN A 113 -24.00 -3.48 -16.23
CA GLN A 113 -24.62 -3.02 -14.98
C GLN A 113 -24.03 -3.70 -13.74
N ASP A 114 -23.82 -5.03 -13.78
CA ASP A 114 -23.23 -5.78 -12.67
C ASP A 114 -21.79 -5.34 -12.37
N ASN A 115 -21.05 -4.84 -13.37
CA ASN A 115 -19.66 -4.43 -13.26
C ASN A 115 -19.46 -2.91 -13.10
N MET A 116 -20.53 -2.11 -13.10
CA MET A 116 -20.42 -0.68 -12.81
C MET A 116 -19.87 -0.48 -11.38
N PRO A 117 -18.87 0.39 -11.20
CA PRO A 117 -18.30 0.64 -9.89
C PRO A 117 -19.31 1.22 -8.89
N GLY A 118 -19.42 0.57 -7.74
CA GLY A 118 -20.21 1.05 -6.61
C GLY A 118 -19.44 1.97 -5.66
N PHE A 119 -20.13 2.45 -4.63
CA PHE A 119 -19.51 3.20 -3.53
C PHE A 119 -19.20 2.29 -2.32
N ILE A 120 -20.16 1.47 -1.91
CA ILE A 120 -20.03 0.55 -0.77
C ILE A 120 -20.42 -0.86 -1.19
N GLU A 121 -19.57 -1.82 -0.85
CA GLU A 121 -19.92 -3.25 -0.83
C GLU A 121 -19.78 -3.78 0.61
N MET A 122 -20.85 -4.40 1.12
CA MET A 122 -20.89 -5.03 2.44
C MET A 122 -20.74 -6.54 2.30
N ASN A 123 -19.86 -7.16 3.06
CA ASN A 123 -19.56 -8.59 2.99
C ASN A 123 -19.41 -9.19 4.39
N ILE A 124 -19.62 -10.50 4.50
CA ILE A 124 -19.36 -11.26 5.73
C ILE A 124 -18.24 -12.26 5.47
N ALA A 125 -17.26 -12.30 6.37
CA ALA A 125 -16.20 -13.29 6.40
C ALA A 125 -16.15 -13.91 7.80
N SER A 126 -16.84 -15.03 8.02
CA SER A 126 -17.02 -15.60 9.37
C SER A 126 -16.76 -17.10 9.46
N ASP A 127 -16.18 -17.53 10.59
CA ASP A 127 -16.01 -18.94 10.94
C ASP A 127 -17.36 -19.60 11.33
N SER A 128 -18.39 -18.81 11.66
CA SER A 128 -19.76 -19.30 11.82
C SER A 128 -20.22 -20.04 10.56
N ASN A 129 -21.17 -20.96 10.69
CA ASN A 129 -21.70 -21.68 9.53
C ASN A 129 -22.81 -20.90 8.82
N LEU A 130 -22.94 -21.13 7.51
CA LEU A 130 -23.82 -20.34 6.65
C LEU A 130 -25.29 -20.40 7.08
N LEU A 131 -25.77 -21.54 7.60
CA LEU A 131 -27.15 -21.65 8.08
C LEU A 131 -27.38 -20.79 9.32
N PHE A 132 -26.41 -20.73 10.24
CA PHE A 132 -26.53 -19.94 11.46
C PHE A 132 -26.55 -18.45 11.12
N ILE A 133 -25.67 -18.01 10.22
CA ILE A 133 -25.68 -16.64 9.69
C ILE A 133 -27.04 -16.32 9.09
N ASP A 134 -27.53 -17.17 8.18
CA ASP A 134 -28.82 -16.97 7.50
C ASP A 134 -29.98 -16.90 8.49
N ALA A 135 -30.07 -17.86 9.40
CA ALA A 135 -31.17 -17.95 10.36
C ALA A 135 -31.17 -16.77 11.33
N ALA A 136 -29.99 -16.35 11.80
CA ALA A 136 -29.85 -15.20 12.69
C ALA A 136 -30.21 -13.87 11.99
N LEU A 137 -29.73 -13.66 10.76
CA LEU A 137 -30.08 -12.47 9.98
C LEU A 137 -31.58 -12.41 9.70
N ASP A 138 -32.18 -13.52 9.25
CA ASP A 138 -33.61 -13.61 8.97
C ASP A 138 -34.45 -13.33 10.24
N ALA A 139 -33.95 -13.73 11.42
CA ALA A 139 -34.65 -13.58 12.70
C ALA A 139 -34.51 -12.19 13.33
N ARG A 140 -33.34 -11.55 13.20
CA ARG A 140 -32.97 -10.37 14.00
C ARG A 140 -32.73 -9.11 13.16
N LEU A 141 -32.37 -9.26 11.89
CA LEU A 141 -32.02 -8.18 10.98
C LEU A 141 -32.65 -8.39 9.58
N PRO A 142 -34.00 -8.49 9.49
CA PRO A 142 -34.66 -8.72 8.22
C PRO A 142 -34.32 -7.61 7.22
N GLY A 143 -33.99 -7.98 5.98
CA GLY A 143 -33.57 -7.02 4.94
C GLY A 143 -32.06 -6.75 4.88
N VAL A 144 -31.27 -7.11 5.90
CA VAL A 144 -29.81 -6.91 5.89
C VAL A 144 -29.11 -7.96 5.03
N LYS A 145 -29.63 -9.18 5.01
CA LYS A 145 -29.12 -10.30 4.22
C LYS A 145 -29.09 -9.98 2.72
N GLU A 146 -30.08 -9.24 2.24
CA GLU A 146 -30.23 -8.79 0.86
C GLU A 146 -29.23 -7.68 0.48
N CYS A 147 -28.62 -7.05 1.49
CA CYS A 147 -27.64 -5.98 1.30
C CYS A 147 -26.19 -6.50 1.28
N MET A 148 -25.95 -7.74 1.73
CA MET A 148 -24.63 -8.36 1.71
C MET A 148 -24.28 -8.79 0.28
N SER A 149 -23.18 -8.32 -0.28
CA SER A 149 -22.73 -8.72 -1.62
C SER A 149 -22.25 -10.18 -1.65
N GLN A 150 -21.43 -10.57 -0.67
CA GLN A 150 -20.87 -11.91 -0.54
C GLN A 150 -20.79 -12.35 0.93
N ILE A 151 -21.02 -13.64 1.18
CA ILE A 151 -20.83 -14.27 2.48
C ILE A 151 -19.87 -15.45 2.31
N HIS A 152 -18.70 -15.32 2.92
CA HIS A 152 -17.66 -16.34 3.00
C HIS A 152 -17.73 -16.99 4.39
N SER A 153 -18.12 -18.26 4.43
CA SER A 153 -18.44 -18.98 5.66
C SER A 153 -18.45 -20.48 5.41
N ASN A 154 -18.36 -21.27 6.47
CA ASN A 154 -18.45 -22.73 6.44
C ASN A 154 -19.80 -23.18 5.83
N PRO A 155 -19.82 -23.88 4.68
CA PRO A 155 -21.06 -24.21 3.99
C PRO A 155 -21.88 -25.27 4.74
N TYR A 156 -23.20 -25.11 4.68
CA TYR A 156 -24.18 -26.01 5.28
C TYR A 156 -24.95 -26.79 4.21
N TYR A 157 -25.19 -28.07 4.47
CA TYR A 157 -25.98 -28.97 3.64
C TYR A 157 -27.12 -29.59 4.46
N ASP A 158 -28.34 -29.48 3.93
CA ASP A 158 -29.51 -30.22 4.42
C ASP A 158 -29.58 -31.57 3.69
N LEU A 159 -29.13 -32.64 4.35
CA LEU A 159 -29.12 -33.99 3.78
C LEU A 159 -30.51 -34.62 3.71
N THR A 160 -31.53 -33.93 4.23
CA THR A 160 -32.94 -34.35 4.14
C THR A 160 -33.68 -33.63 3.02
N ALA A 161 -33.06 -32.63 2.39
CA ALA A 161 -33.67 -31.89 1.29
C ALA A 161 -33.80 -32.76 0.03
N PRO A 162 -34.93 -32.67 -0.70
CA PRO A 162 -35.12 -33.43 -1.94
C PRO A 162 -33.99 -33.20 -2.94
N GLY A 163 -33.41 -34.29 -3.45
CA GLY A 163 -32.33 -34.25 -4.45
C GLY A 163 -30.91 -34.01 -3.90
N VAL A 164 -30.75 -33.79 -2.60
CA VAL A 164 -29.42 -33.65 -1.98
C VAL A 164 -28.86 -35.03 -1.64
N SER A 165 -27.66 -35.35 -2.15
CA SER A 165 -26.96 -36.60 -1.84
C SER A 165 -26.53 -36.65 -0.37
N GLN A 166 -26.54 -37.85 0.23
CA GLN A 166 -25.92 -38.10 1.54
C GLN A 166 -24.40 -37.82 1.54
N SER A 167 -23.76 -37.76 0.38
CA SER A 167 -22.36 -37.36 0.22
C SER A 167 -22.13 -35.85 0.02
N ALA A 168 -23.18 -35.04 -0.04
CA ALA A 168 -23.06 -33.60 -0.34
C ALA A 168 -22.09 -32.89 0.62
N GLY A 169 -21.10 -32.16 0.08
CA GLY A 169 -20.08 -31.46 0.86
C GLY A 169 -18.83 -32.29 1.23
N LEU A 170 -18.80 -33.61 0.98
CA LEU A 170 -17.61 -34.43 1.22
C LEU A 170 -16.45 -34.06 0.27
N ASP A 171 -16.75 -33.82 -1.01
CA ASP A 171 -15.73 -33.51 -2.04
C ASP A 171 -15.07 -32.14 -1.81
N VAL A 172 -15.88 -31.17 -1.38
CA VAL A 172 -15.45 -29.78 -1.03
C VAL A 172 -14.41 -29.78 0.09
N CYS A 173 -14.45 -30.78 1.00
CA CYS A 173 -13.55 -30.84 2.14
C CYS A 173 -12.14 -31.36 1.81
N TYR A 174 -11.90 -32.02 0.68
CA TYR A 174 -10.64 -32.74 0.47
C TYR A 174 -10.11 -32.75 -0.97
N GLY A 175 -10.92 -32.53 -2.02
CA GLY A 175 -10.49 -32.75 -3.40
C GLY A 175 -9.95 -34.17 -3.64
N ALA A 176 -9.33 -34.41 -4.81
CA ALA A 176 -8.65 -35.67 -5.10
C ALA A 176 -7.29 -35.81 -4.36
N ASP A 177 -6.66 -34.70 -3.99
CA ASP A 177 -5.32 -34.63 -3.40
C ASP A 177 -5.38 -34.39 -1.87
N ARG A 178 -5.82 -35.39 -1.11
CA ARG A 178 -5.85 -35.33 0.36
C ARG A 178 -4.41 -35.25 0.92
N PRO A 179 -3.99 -34.16 1.59
CA PRO A 179 -2.62 -34.07 2.10
C PRO A 179 -2.39 -35.07 3.24
N ALA A 180 -1.29 -35.83 3.17
CA ALA A 180 -0.85 -36.68 4.27
C ALA A 180 -0.61 -35.81 5.52
N GLY A 181 -1.35 -36.06 6.60
CA GLY A 181 -1.26 -35.30 7.84
C GLY A 181 -2.24 -34.13 8.00
N SER A 182 -3.26 -33.98 7.12
CA SER A 182 -4.36 -33.04 7.37
C SER A 182 -5.00 -33.31 8.75
N LEU A 183 -5.11 -32.28 9.59
CA LEU A 183 -5.78 -32.38 10.90
C LEU A 183 -7.29 -32.67 10.77
N ASN A 184 -7.83 -32.65 9.54
CA ASN A 184 -9.22 -32.94 9.21
C ASN A 184 -9.50 -34.44 8.98
N VAL A 185 -8.56 -35.35 9.28
CA VAL A 185 -8.62 -36.79 8.91
C VAL A 185 -9.44 -37.65 9.91
N ASN A 186 -10.30 -37.07 10.74
CA ASN A 186 -11.30 -37.88 11.45
C ASN A 186 -12.38 -38.33 10.46
N ASP A 187 -12.58 -39.65 10.32
CA ASP A 187 -13.65 -40.22 9.50
C ASP A 187 -15.02 -39.75 10.01
N GLU A 188 -15.90 -39.31 9.11
CA GLU A 188 -17.28 -38.97 9.47
C GLU A 188 -18.03 -40.20 9.99
N ALA A 189 -17.75 -41.37 9.43
CA ALA A 189 -18.32 -42.64 9.87
C ALA A 189 -17.99 -42.90 11.34
N ASP A 190 -16.73 -42.71 11.73
CA ASP A 190 -16.27 -42.87 13.11
C ASP A 190 -16.94 -41.87 14.06
N ARG A 191 -17.01 -40.59 13.67
CA ARG A 191 -17.68 -39.56 14.48
C ARG A 191 -19.16 -39.86 14.66
N ASN A 192 -19.85 -40.28 13.59
CA ASN A 192 -21.26 -40.62 13.67
C ASN A 192 -21.46 -41.87 14.52
N ALA A 193 -20.62 -42.91 14.38
CA ALA A 193 -20.70 -44.12 15.20
C ALA A 193 -20.52 -43.80 16.69
N MET A 194 -19.61 -42.89 17.03
CA MET A 194 -19.31 -42.53 18.41
C MET A 194 -20.31 -41.55 19.03
N HIS A 195 -20.75 -40.54 18.28
CA HIS A 195 -21.47 -39.37 18.81
C HIS A 195 -22.89 -39.20 18.27
N ASN A 196 -23.27 -39.94 17.22
CA ASN A 196 -24.60 -39.93 16.63
C ASN A 196 -25.14 -41.37 16.45
N PRO A 197 -25.37 -42.09 17.57
CA PRO A 197 -25.73 -43.50 17.53
C PRO A 197 -27.00 -43.72 16.69
N GLY A 198 -26.91 -44.62 15.70
CA GLY A 198 -27.95 -44.85 14.69
C GLY A 198 -27.71 -44.17 13.33
N MET A 199 -26.67 -43.34 13.20
CA MET A 199 -26.24 -42.69 11.95
C MET A 199 -27.33 -41.87 11.21
N THR A 200 -28.35 -41.37 11.90
CA THR A 200 -29.39 -40.52 11.29
C THR A 200 -28.88 -39.09 11.11
N ARG A 201 -27.90 -38.91 10.22
CA ARG A 201 -27.36 -37.60 9.87
C ARG A 201 -28.30 -36.88 8.90
N LYS A 202 -28.73 -35.70 9.31
CA LYS A 202 -29.66 -34.82 8.61
C LYS A 202 -29.00 -33.52 8.17
N SER A 203 -27.98 -33.08 8.89
CA SER A 203 -27.21 -31.88 8.58
C SER A 203 -25.73 -32.20 8.42
N ARG A 204 -25.07 -31.41 7.57
CA ARG A 204 -23.61 -31.40 7.45
C ARG A 204 -23.10 -29.96 7.34
N VAL A 205 -22.02 -29.67 8.04
CA VAL A 205 -21.23 -28.44 7.86
C VAL A 205 -19.83 -28.81 7.42
N CYS A 206 -19.34 -28.12 6.41
CA CYS A 206 -18.04 -28.37 5.82
C CYS A 206 -17.07 -27.22 6.12
N TRP A 207 -15.79 -27.52 6.08
CA TRP A 207 -14.74 -26.52 6.25
C TRP A 207 -14.60 -25.70 4.98
N TYR A 208 -14.64 -24.37 5.10
CA TYR A 208 -14.62 -23.45 3.96
C TYR A 208 -13.33 -23.56 3.12
N GLU A 209 -12.17 -23.83 3.75
CA GLU A 209 -10.87 -23.94 3.06
C GLU A 209 -10.19 -25.28 3.34
N PRO A 210 -10.39 -26.32 2.50
CA PRO A 210 -9.97 -27.69 2.79
C PRO A 210 -8.47 -27.86 3.06
N HIS A 211 -7.63 -26.97 2.54
CA HIS A 211 -6.18 -26.99 2.71
C HIS A 211 -5.68 -26.05 3.81
N GLY A 212 -6.60 -25.28 4.41
CA GLY A 212 -6.29 -24.19 5.34
C GLY A 212 -5.33 -23.16 4.73
N HIS A 213 -4.71 -22.39 5.60
CA HIS A 213 -3.54 -21.60 5.22
C HIS A 213 -2.45 -21.70 6.27
N GLN A 214 -1.21 -21.57 5.82
CA GLN A 214 -0.02 -21.81 6.63
C GLN A 214 0.52 -20.55 7.34
N CYS A 215 -0.30 -19.58 7.78
CA CYS A 215 0.24 -18.53 8.65
C CYS A 215 0.14 -18.83 10.14
N GLN A 216 1.19 -18.39 10.83
CA GLN A 216 1.37 -18.55 12.26
C GLN A 216 0.23 -17.94 13.07
N CYS A 217 -0.42 -16.87 12.59
CA CYS A 217 -1.56 -16.27 13.29
C CYS A 217 -2.80 -17.18 13.25
N CYS A 218 -3.19 -17.69 12.07
CA CYS A 218 -4.35 -18.57 11.96
C CYS A 218 -4.10 -20.00 12.47
N LEU A 219 -2.83 -20.41 12.55
CA LEU A 219 -2.41 -21.69 13.15
C LEU A 219 -2.08 -21.57 14.64
N ALA A 220 -2.30 -20.40 15.25
CA ALA A 220 -2.06 -20.18 16.67
C ALA A 220 -2.89 -21.18 17.50
N GLY A 221 -2.21 -22.04 18.27
CA GLY A 221 -2.84 -23.15 18.99
C GLY A 221 -2.89 -24.49 18.23
N GLY A 222 -2.23 -24.59 17.07
CA GLY A 222 -2.03 -25.85 16.34
C GLY A 222 -3.26 -26.33 15.55
N LYS A 223 -4.25 -25.46 15.32
CA LYS A 223 -5.45 -25.79 14.55
C LYS A 223 -5.78 -24.67 13.56
N PRO A 224 -6.07 -24.99 12.29
CA PRO A 224 -6.40 -23.98 11.29
C PRO A 224 -7.78 -23.35 11.55
N ASN A 225 -7.81 -22.02 11.55
CA ASN A 225 -9.01 -21.20 11.41
C ASN A 225 -9.17 -20.69 9.97
N MET A 226 -10.36 -20.18 9.61
CA MET A 226 -10.57 -19.49 8.34
C MET A 226 -9.67 -18.26 8.24
N CYS A 227 -8.92 -18.10 7.14
CA CYS A 227 -8.02 -16.97 6.99
C CYS A 227 -8.75 -15.75 6.40
N LYS A 228 -9.07 -14.78 7.26
CA LYS A 228 -9.76 -13.53 6.85
C LYS A 228 -8.93 -12.72 5.84
N SER A 229 -7.60 -12.76 5.90
CA SER A 229 -6.72 -12.10 4.92
C SER A 229 -6.94 -12.63 3.50
N ILE A 230 -7.02 -13.95 3.34
CA ILE A 230 -7.29 -14.58 2.03
C ILE A 230 -8.70 -14.22 1.55
N ILE A 231 -9.67 -14.17 2.45
CA ILE A 231 -11.04 -13.79 2.08
C ILE A 231 -11.10 -12.35 1.59
N ILE A 232 -10.45 -11.41 2.29
CA ILE A 232 -10.38 -10.01 1.85
C ILE A 232 -9.69 -9.93 0.49
N GLU A 233 -8.62 -10.69 0.25
CA GLU A 233 -7.98 -10.77 -1.06
C GLU A 233 -8.94 -11.28 -2.15
N ARG A 234 -9.72 -12.33 -1.86
CA ARG A 234 -10.74 -12.85 -2.77
C ARG A 234 -11.84 -11.83 -3.07
N LEU A 235 -12.25 -11.07 -2.06
CA LEU A 235 -13.21 -9.97 -2.20
C LEU A 235 -12.64 -8.88 -3.13
N LEU A 236 -11.37 -8.50 -2.96
CA LEU A 236 -10.70 -7.53 -3.83
C LEU A 236 -10.58 -8.00 -5.29
N GLN A 237 -10.63 -9.31 -5.57
CA GLN A 237 -10.66 -9.84 -6.94
C GLN A 237 -12.06 -9.91 -7.57
N THR A 238 -13.12 -9.81 -6.75
CA THR A 238 -14.52 -10.00 -7.18
C THR A 238 -15.38 -8.75 -6.98
N THR A 239 -14.85 -7.72 -6.32
CA THR A 239 -15.50 -6.43 -6.13
C THR A 239 -15.55 -5.63 -7.44
N SER A 240 -16.62 -4.85 -7.66
CA SER A 240 -16.63 -3.83 -8.73
C SER A 240 -16.08 -2.48 -8.27
N LEU A 241 -15.77 -2.34 -6.97
CA LEU A 241 -15.23 -1.10 -6.42
C LEU A 241 -13.88 -0.76 -7.07
N ILE A 242 -13.63 0.54 -7.23
CA ILE A 242 -12.35 1.06 -7.70
C ILE A 242 -11.62 1.61 -6.49
N ASP A 243 -10.42 1.09 -6.27
CA ASP A 243 -9.52 1.55 -5.22
C ASP A 243 -10.17 1.58 -3.80
N PRO A 244 -10.84 0.49 -3.35
CA PRO A 244 -11.59 0.53 -2.11
C PRO A 244 -10.70 0.65 -0.87
N THR A 245 -11.23 1.32 0.13
CA THR A 245 -10.72 1.30 1.51
C THR A 245 -11.43 0.20 2.27
N VAL A 246 -10.64 -0.65 2.92
CA VAL A 246 -11.17 -1.79 3.65
C VAL A 246 -11.52 -1.34 5.06
N ILE A 247 -12.74 -1.64 5.50
CA ILE A 247 -13.15 -1.53 6.90
C ILE A 247 -13.45 -2.96 7.35
N PHE A 248 -12.56 -3.52 8.17
CA PHE A 248 -12.75 -4.83 8.78
C PHE A 248 -13.28 -4.67 10.21
N ILE A 249 -14.33 -5.39 10.56
CA ILE A 249 -14.97 -5.36 11.88
C ILE A 249 -14.91 -6.76 12.46
N GLY A 250 -14.35 -6.91 13.66
CA GLY A 250 -14.20 -8.22 14.30
C GLY A 250 -13.84 -8.14 15.78
N ASP A 251 -13.80 -9.30 16.42
CA ASP A 251 -13.63 -9.48 17.86
C ASP A 251 -12.55 -10.53 18.21
N GLY A 252 -12.32 -11.50 17.34
CA GLY A 252 -11.57 -12.72 17.64
C GLY A 252 -10.06 -12.61 17.39
N ALA A 253 -9.29 -13.55 17.94
CA ALA A 253 -7.84 -13.62 17.70
C ALA A 253 -7.48 -13.90 16.23
N ASN A 254 -8.33 -14.64 15.53
CA ASN A 254 -8.26 -14.91 14.08
C ASN A 254 -8.42 -13.64 13.23
N ASP A 255 -9.06 -12.59 13.75
CA ASP A 255 -9.26 -11.31 13.07
C ASP A 255 -8.01 -10.41 13.09
N TYR A 256 -6.94 -10.85 13.76
CA TYR A 256 -5.66 -10.16 13.75
C TYR A 256 -4.88 -10.35 12.42
N CYS A 257 -5.17 -11.43 11.69
CA CYS A 257 -4.45 -11.74 10.45
C CYS A 257 -4.56 -10.63 9.39
N PRO A 258 -5.74 -10.02 9.12
CA PRO A 258 -5.87 -8.85 8.25
C PRO A 258 -4.98 -7.67 8.63
N VAL A 259 -4.87 -7.34 9.92
CA VAL A 259 -4.08 -6.21 10.45
C VAL A 259 -2.60 -6.34 10.07
N LEU A 260 -2.08 -7.57 10.07
CA LEU A 260 -0.69 -7.86 9.74
C LEU A 260 -0.39 -7.95 8.25
N ASN A 261 -1.39 -8.33 7.45
CA ASN A 261 -1.13 -8.82 6.10
C ASN A 261 -1.83 -8.05 4.99
N VAL A 262 -2.96 -7.40 5.26
CA VAL A 262 -3.83 -6.83 4.20
C VAL A 262 -4.23 -5.39 4.47
N LEU A 263 -4.53 -5.02 5.72
CA LEU A 263 -5.05 -3.68 6.05
C LEU A 263 -3.93 -2.63 6.02
N ARG A 264 -3.94 -1.79 4.99
CA ARG A 264 -2.96 -0.73 4.69
C ARG A 264 -3.15 0.49 5.62
N PRO A 265 -2.25 1.48 5.59
CA PRO A 265 -2.37 2.68 6.42
C PRO A 265 -3.70 3.43 6.29
N ARG A 266 -4.32 3.43 5.09
CA ARG A 266 -5.64 4.04 4.87
C ARG A 266 -6.84 3.21 5.32
N ASP A 267 -6.65 1.92 5.60
CA ASP A 267 -7.71 0.98 5.93
C ASP A 267 -7.99 0.99 7.44
N TYR A 268 -9.09 0.35 7.85
CA TYR A 268 -9.59 0.38 9.23
C TYR A 268 -9.80 -1.03 9.79
N MET A 269 -9.40 -1.21 11.05
CA MET A 269 -9.80 -2.30 11.93
C MET A 269 -10.71 -1.76 13.03
N PHE A 270 -11.98 -2.15 13.04
CA PHE A 270 -12.90 -1.90 14.15
C PHE A 270 -12.91 -3.10 15.08
N ALA A 271 -12.00 -3.06 16.05
CA ALA A 271 -11.79 -4.12 17.04
C ALA A 271 -12.79 -4.00 18.19
N ARG A 272 -13.48 -5.11 18.48
CA ARG A 272 -14.41 -5.15 19.60
C ARG A 272 -13.66 -5.05 20.93
N ARG A 273 -14.03 -4.07 21.74
CA ARG A 273 -13.42 -3.79 23.05
C ARG A 273 -13.69 -4.95 24.00
N ASP A 274 -12.66 -5.32 24.76
CA ASP A 274 -12.68 -6.37 25.78
C ASP A 274 -12.79 -7.81 25.21
N PHE A 275 -12.56 -7.97 23.90
CA PHE A 275 -12.47 -9.26 23.19
C PHE A 275 -11.01 -9.61 22.82
N PRO A 276 -10.70 -10.86 22.42
CA PRO A 276 -9.34 -11.31 22.14
C PRO A 276 -8.52 -10.40 21.20
N ILE A 277 -9.14 -9.84 20.15
CA ILE A 277 -8.46 -8.94 19.23
C ILE A 277 -7.96 -7.66 19.92
N HIS A 278 -8.74 -7.10 20.84
CA HIS A 278 -8.36 -5.93 21.62
C HIS A 278 -7.16 -6.24 22.51
N HIS A 279 -7.13 -7.40 23.16
CA HIS A 279 -6.01 -7.82 24.00
C HIS A 279 -4.73 -8.03 23.19
N ILE A 280 -4.83 -8.67 22.02
CA ILE A 280 -3.70 -8.82 21.11
C ILE A 280 -3.20 -7.45 20.70
N LEU A 281 -4.05 -6.57 20.17
CA LEU A 281 -3.64 -5.22 19.77
C LEU A 281 -3.05 -4.43 20.94
N ALA A 282 -3.44 -4.70 22.18
CA ALA A 282 -2.88 -4.08 23.38
C ALA A 282 -1.53 -4.68 23.85
N GLY A 283 -0.90 -5.54 23.05
CA GLY A 283 0.41 -6.12 23.35
C GLY A 283 0.37 -7.42 24.15
N ALA A 284 -0.79 -8.02 24.38
CA ALA A 284 -0.84 -9.36 24.94
C ALA A 284 -0.13 -10.34 23.99
N PRO A 285 0.69 -11.28 24.51
CA PRO A 285 1.37 -12.24 23.66
C PRO A 285 0.34 -13.03 22.87
N HIS A 286 0.39 -12.87 21.54
CA HIS A 286 -0.39 -13.71 20.64
C HIS A 286 -0.01 -15.18 20.91
N PRO A 287 -0.94 -16.15 20.90
CA PRO A 287 -0.61 -17.55 21.17
C PRO A 287 0.45 -18.14 20.21
N ALA A 288 0.69 -17.48 19.08
CA ALA A 288 1.75 -17.82 18.13
C ALA A 288 3.14 -17.25 18.48
N SER A 289 3.23 -16.13 19.21
CA SER A 289 4.50 -15.42 19.44
C SER A 289 5.30 -15.94 20.65
N SER A 290 4.73 -16.80 21.50
CA SER A 290 5.40 -17.27 22.72
C SER A 290 6.59 -18.22 22.50
N LYS A 291 6.81 -18.75 21.29
CA LYS A 291 7.82 -19.80 21.08
C LYS A 291 9.26 -19.30 20.90
N ASN A 292 9.50 -18.02 20.59
CA ASN A 292 10.86 -17.54 20.24
C ASN A 292 11.43 -16.44 21.14
N GLY A 293 10.88 -16.19 22.33
CA GLY A 293 11.54 -15.41 23.40
C GLY A 293 11.81 -13.92 23.13
N VAL A 294 11.51 -13.40 21.94
CA VAL A 294 11.55 -11.96 21.64
C VAL A 294 10.14 -11.44 21.79
N ALA A 295 9.93 -10.43 22.64
CA ALA A 295 8.68 -9.67 22.72
C ALA A 295 8.31 -9.24 21.28
N GLY A 296 7.36 -9.97 20.68
CA GLY A 296 7.06 -9.82 19.27
C GLY A 296 6.41 -8.47 19.04
N ASP A 297 6.76 -7.81 17.95
CA ASP A 297 6.14 -6.57 17.51
C ASP A 297 4.63 -6.81 17.32
N VAL A 298 3.83 -6.34 18.27
CA VAL A 298 2.37 -6.50 18.26
C VAL A 298 1.73 -5.22 17.71
N GLY A 299 0.86 -5.36 16.70
CA GLY A 299 0.13 -4.28 16.06
C GLY A 299 0.05 -4.41 14.54
N GLY A 300 -0.31 -3.32 13.86
CA GLY A 300 -0.31 -3.21 12.40
C GLY A 300 -0.24 -1.76 11.94
N CYS A 301 -0.44 -1.47 10.65
CA CYS A 301 -0.31 -0.10 10.15
C CYS A 301 -1.64 0.62 9.91
N CYS A 302 -2.76 -0.09 9.89
CA CYS A 302 -4.09 0.48 9.67
C CYS A 302 -4.61 1.30 10.86
N HIS A 303 -5.65 2.09 10.63
CA HIS A 303 -6.37 2.76 11.71
C HIS A 303 -7.11 1.74 12.58
N ILE A 304 -7.07 1.91 13.91
CA ILE A 304 -7.73 1.02 14.86
C ILE A 304 -8.80 1.80 15.62
N GLY A 305 -10.07 1.41 15.43
CA GLY A 305 -11.21 1.90 16.21
C GLY A 305 -11.68 0.85 17.21
N LEU A 306 -11.84 1.21 18.48
CA LEU A 306 -12.37 0.30 19.50
C LEU A 306 -13.84 0.60 19.78
N TRP A 307 -14.68 -0.43 19.68
CA TRP A 307 -16.12 -0.31 19.91
C TRP A 307 -16.61 -1.34 20.93
N ARG A 308 -17.57 -0.96 21.77
CA ARG A 308 -18.20 -1.88 22.74
C ARG A 308 -19.60 -2.33 22.31
N ASN A 309 -20.35 -1.43 21.69
CA ASN A 309 -21.77 -1.60 21.34
C ASN A 309 -22.04 -0.99 19.95
N ALA A 310 -23.23 -1.23 19.41
CA ALA A 310 -23.57 -0.80 18.04
C ALA A 310 -23.62 0.73 17.86
N ALA A 311 -23.89 1.51 18.92
CA ALA A 311 -23.86 2.97 18.83
C ALA A 311 -22.44 3.48 18.56
N GLU A 312 -21.46 3.01 19.34
CA GLU A 312 -20.05 3.32 19.13
C GLU A 312 -19.59 2.86 17.74
N LEU A 313 -20.03 1.67 17.30
CA LEU A 313 -19.70 1.17 15.96
C LEU A 313 -20.25 2.07 14.85
N ARG A 314 -21.48 2.59 14.98
CA ARG A 314 -22.05 3.55 14.02
C ARG A 314 -21.22 4.83 13.95
N GLU A 315 -20.82 5.36 15.09
CA GLU A 315 -19.97 6.56 15.16
C GLU A 315 -18.61 6.33 14.48
N LEU A 316 -18.02 5.14 14.64
CA LEU A 316 -16.79 4.78 13.93
C LEU A 316 -16.98 4.76 12.41
N PHE A 317 -18.11 4.24 11.91
CA PHE A 317 -18.43 4.30 10.48
C PHE A 317 -18.61 5.74 10.00
N GLN A 318 -19.35 6.56 10.74
CA GLN A 318 -19.50 7.98 10.45
C GLN A 318 -18.15 8.67 10.39
N LEU A 319 -17.27 8.42 11.35
CA LEU A 319 -15.92 8.97 11.34
C LEU A 319 -15.13 8.50 10.10
N ALA A 320 -15.07 7.20 9.82
CA ALA A 320 -14.29 6.69 8.69
C ALA A 320 -14.82 7.14 7.32
N MET A 321 -16.12 7.40 7.20
CA MET A 321 -16.79 7.71 5.93
C MET A 321 -17.05 9.21 5.72
N GLU A 322 -17.25 9.99 6.78
CA GLU A 322 -17.62 11.41 6.73
C GLU A 322 -16.45 12.33 7.08
N HIS A 323 -15.49 11.88 7.90
CA HIS A 323 -14.34 12.71 8.23
C HIS A 323 -13.58 13.03 6.94
N PRO A 324 -13.21 14.31 6.70
CA PRO A 324 -12.72 14.75 5.41
C PRO A 324 -11.33 14.17 5.14
N GLY A 325 -11.30 12.93 4.66
CA GLY A 325 -10.34 12.51 3.67
C GLY A 325 -10.72 13.04 2.28
N ALA A 326 -11.88 13.73 2.14
CA ALA A 326 -12.54 14.20 0.93
C ALA A 326 -11.55 14.32 -0.23
N ARG A 327 -11.29 13.18 -0.87
CA ARG A 327 -10.31 13.10 -1.94
C ARG A 327 -10.99 13.81 -3.09
N LEU A 328 -10.57 15.04 -3.32
CA LEU A 328 -10.72 15.57 -4.64
C LEU A 328 -10.12 14.55 -5.62
N PRO A 329 -10.75 14.37 -6.78
CA PRO A 329 -10.32 13.38 -7.75
C PRO A 329 -8.83 13.52 -8.05
N THR A 330 -8.16 12.38 -8.30
CA THR A 330 -6.81 12.39 -8.87
C THR A 330 -6.81 13.30 -10.09
N LEU A 331 -5.72 14.02 -10.35
CA LEU A 331 -5.66 15.09 -11.36
C LEU A 331 -6.22 14.65 -12.74
N VAL A 332 -6.09 13.36 -13.05
CA VAL A 332 -6.50 12.75 -14.33
C VAL A 332 -7.93 12.19 -14.36
N ARG A 333 -8.68 12.20 -13.24
CA ARG A 333 -10.10 11.76 -13.23
C ARG A 333 -11.04 12.72 -13.98
N PHE A 334 -10.53 13.83 -14.54
CA PHE A 334 -11.30 14.74 -15.40
C PHE A 334 -10.80 14.67 -16.83
N ARG A 335 -11.48 13.84 -17.64
CA ARG A 335 -11.42 13.73 -19.12
C ARG A 335 -10.48 14.73 -19.80
N ASP A 336 -9.20 14.41 -20.04
CA ASP A 336 -8.23 15.21 -20.84
C ASP A 336 -8.62 16.70 -21.07
N ALA A 337 -8.97 17.42 -20.00
CA ALA A 337 -9.85 18.60 -20.14
C ALA A 337 -9.03 19.82 -20.56
N ALA A 338 -7.72 19.77 -20.33
CA ALA A 338 -6.77 20.70 -20.90
C ALA A 338 -5.80 19.95 -21.81
N ALA A 339 -5.81 20.30 -23.10
CA ALA A 339 -4.89 19.78 -24.13
C ALA A 339 -3.38 20.02 -23.86
N LYS A 340 -3.02 20.52 -22.67
CA LYS A 340 -1.68 20.96 -22.27
C LYS A 340 -1.28 20.55 -20.84
N GLU A 341 -1.97 19.63 -20.19
CA GLU A 341 -1.48 19.09 -18.92
C GLU A 341 -0.10 18.46 -19.12
N PHE A 342 0.90 18.93 -18.35
CA PHE A 342 2.30 18.50 -18.49
C PHE A 342 2.44 16.98 -18.35
N ARG A 343 1.60 16.41 -17.47
CA ARG A 343 1.53 14.98 -17.25
C ARG A 343 1.09 14.28 -18.52
N SER A 344 -0.05 14.61 -19.09
CA SER A 344 -0.54 14.02 -20.35
C SER A 344 0.49 14.10 -21.47
N VAL A 345 1.22 15.21 -21.59
CA VAL A 345 2.35 15.36 -22.54
C VAL A 345 3.51 14.39 -22.22
N THR A 346 3.76 14.08 -20.96
CA THR A 346 4.87 13.23 -20.52
C THR A 346 4.71 11.76 -20.92
N MET A 347 3.65 11.02 -20.58
CA MET A 347 3.50 9.63 -21.09
C MET A 347 3.11 9.58 -22.56
N VAL A 348 2.31 10.53 -23.08
CA VAL A 348 1.85 10.43 -24.48
C VAL A 348 2.95 10.83 -25.46
N LYS A 349 3.90 11.71 -25.06
CA LYS A 349 4.95 12.20 -25.98
C LYS A 349 6.36 12.00 -25.46
N ARG A 350 6.65 12.45 -24.22
CA ARG A 350 8.02 12.51 -23.72
C ARG A 350 8.62 11.13 -23.44
N ILE A 351 7.92 10.27 -22.70
CA ILE A 351 8.39 8.94 -22.34
C ILE A 351 8.63 8.10 -23.60
N PRO A 352 7.69 8.00 -24.56
CA PRO A 352 7.96 7.33 -25.83
C PRO A 352 9.16 7.91 -26.57
N SER A 353 9.31 9.24 -26.60
CA SER A 353 10.47 9.87 -27.25
C SER A 353 11.80 9.50 -26.57
N VAL A 354 11.87 9.58 -25.24
CA VAL A 354 13.07 9.20 -24.47
C VAL A 354 13.41 7.74 -24.69
N LEU A 355 12.43 6.84 -24.60
CA LEU A 355 12.64 5.41 -24.80
C LEU A 355 13.05 5.07 -26.22
N ARG A 356 12.46 5.75 -27.22
CA ARG A 356 12.84 5.57 -28.62
C ARG A 356 14.30 5.90 -28.82
N ARG A 357 14.73 7.06 -28.29
CA ARG A 357 16.13 7.47 -28.33
C ARG A 357 17.04 6.46 -27.62
N THR A 358 16.70 6.07 -26.39
CA THR A 358 17.48 5.08 -25.61
C THR A 358 17.56 3.72 -26.33
N LEU A 359 16.52 3.29 -27.04
CA LEU A 359 16.52 2.04 -27.82
C LEU A 359 17.26 2.15 -29.17
N GLU A 360 17.28 3.34 -29.79
CA GLU A 360 17.93 3.60 -31.09
C GLU A 360 19.44 3.86 -30.96
N GLU A 361 19.91 4.37 -29.82
CA GLU A 361 21.33 4.55 -29.54
C GLU A 361 22.00 3.18 -29.37
N LEU A 362 22.73 2.75 -30.42
CA LEU A 362 23.38 1.44 -30.62
C LEU A 362 24.14 0.85 -29.41
N ARG A 363 24.55 1.67 -28.44
CA ARG A 363 25.24 1.21 -27.21
C ARG A 363 24.30 0.55 -26.19
N ASN A 364 23.03 0.94 -26.16
CA ASN A 364 22.01 0.39 -25.28
C ASN A 364 21.19 -0.72 -25.95
N ALA A 365 21.09 -0.70 -27.29
CA ALA A 365 20.26 -1.62 -28.07
C ALA A 365 20.67 -3.10 -27.96
N SER A 366 21.98 -3.40 -27.81
CA SER A 366 22.50 -4.77 -27.67
C SER A 366 22.07 -5.45 -26.37
N ALA A 367 21.64 -4.67 -25.37
CA ALA A 367 21.15 -5.15 -24.10
C ALA A 367 19.66 -5.57 -24.15
N ALA A 368 19.00 -5.63 -25.31
CA ALA A 368 17.65 -6.19 -25.43
C ALA A 368 17.59 -7.26 -26.52
N SER A 369 16.72 -8.25 -26.35
CA SER A 369 16.38 -9.22 -27.41
C SER A 369 15.62 -8.53 -28.54
N GLU A 370 15.64 -9.10 -29.75
CA GLU A 370 14.88 -8.52 -30.87
C GLU A 370 13.37 -8.54 -30.57
N LYS A 371 12.89 -9.65 -30.00
CA LYS A 371 11.50 -9.76 -29.53
C LYS A 371 11.17 -8.72 -28.46
N GLY A 372 12.10 -8.47 -27.54
CA GLY A 372 11.99 -7.45 -26.49
C GLY A 372 11.84 -6.04 -27.03
N ARG A 373 12.73 -5.66 -27.94
CA ARG A 373 12.69 -4.35 -28.62
C ARG A 373 11.37 -4.15 -29.36
N GLN A 374 10.93 -5.15 -30.11
CA GLN A 374 9.68 -5.06 -30.87
C GLN A 374 8.47 -4.85 -29.95
N ARG A 375 8.37 -5.58 -28.83
CA ARG A 375 7.29 -5.37 -27.84
C ARG A 375 7.35 -4.02 -27.16
N ALA A 376 8.53 -3.49 -26.86
CA ALA A 376 8.67 -2.15 -26.31
C ALA A 376 8.15 -1.07 -27.28
N ILE A 377 8.46 -1.19 -28.58
CA ILE A 377 7.96 -0.28 -29.63
C ILE A 377 6.42 -0.36 -29.74
N GLU A 378 5.86 -1.57 -29.69
CA GLU A 378 4.40 -1.78 -29.69
C GLU A 378 3.72 -1.11 -28.49
N LEU A 379 4.29 -1.30 -27.29
CA LEU A 379 3.81 -0.69 -26.06
C LEU A 379 3.79 0.85 -26.17
N MET A 380 4.87 1.45 -26.67
CA MET A 380 4.97 2.90 -26.85
C MET A 380 3.89 3.44 -27.79
N ARG A 381 3.68 2.79 -28.95
CA ARG A 381 2.62 3.17 -29.90
C ARG A 381 1.22 3.01 -29.29
N ALA A 382 1.01 1.97 -28.49
CA ALA A 382 -0.27 1.74 -27.81
C ALA A 382 -0.58 2.85 -26.80
N VAL A 383 0.41 3.35 -26.05
CA VAL A 383 0.23 4.48 -25.13
C VAL A 383 -0.08 5.77 -25.90
N GLU A 384 0.70 6.09 -26.94
CA GLU A 384 0.51 7.27 -27.79
C GLU A 384 -0.91 7.36 -28.36
N ALA A 385 -1.50 6.22 -28.72
CA ALA A 385 -2.82 6.11 -29.33
C ALA A 385 -3.98 5.92 -28.33
N ASN A 386 -3.74 5.99 -27.01
CA ASN A 386 -4.72 5.60 -25.98
C ASN A 386 -5.34 4.21 -26.26
N GLY A 387 -4.47 3.26 -26.62
CA GLY A 387 -4.80 1.86 -26.88
C GLY A 387 -5.12 1.06 -25.62
N MET A 388 -5.38 -0.23 -25.80
CA MET A 388 -5.61 -1.16 -24.68
C MET A 388 -4.34 -1.34 -23.86
N VAL A 389 -4.50 -1.45 -22.54
CA VAL A 389 -3.41 -1.74 -21.61
C VAL A 389 -3.05 -3.22 -21.73
N PRO A 390 -1.81 -3.59 -22.11
CA PRO A 390 -1.44 -4.98 -22.26
C PRO A 390 -1.20 -5.66 -20.90
N PRO A 391 -1.44 -6.98 -20.79
CA PRO A 391 -0.94 -7.77 -19.66
C PRO A 391 0.60 -7.74 -19.63
N LEU A 392 1.18 -8.02 -18.47
CA LEU A 392 2.62 -8.23 -18.40
C LEU A 392 3.03 -9.49 -19.21
N PRO A 393 4.24 -9.55 -19.79
CA PRO A 393 4.74 -10.78 -20.41
C PRO A 393 4.56 -12.02 -19.51
N GLY A 394 3.95 -13.08 -20.05
CA GLY A 394 3.58 -14.29 -19.30
C GLY A 394 2.21 -14.24 -18.61
N GLN A 395 1.55 -13.09 -18.58
CA GLN A 395 0.16 -12.99 -18.11
C GLN A 395 -0.84 -13.20 -19.24
N ALA A 396 -1.90 -13.96 -18.95
CA ALA A 396 -3.03 -14.09 -19.88
C ALA A 396 -3.88 -12.81 -19.94
N CYS A 397 -3.89 -12.03 -18.87
CA CYS A 397 -4.75 -10.87 -18.69
C CYS A 397 -4.13 -9.84 -17.73
N VAL A 398 -4.49 -8.57 -17.89
CA VAL A 398 -4.07 -7.51 -16.95
C VAL A 398 -4.59 -7.81 -15.52
N PRO A 399 -3.87 -7.36 -14.48
CA PRO A 399 -4.26 -7.54 -13.08
C PRO A 399 -5.69 -7.07 -12.76
N ALA A 400 -6.36 -7.77 -11.84
CA ALA A 400 -7.76 -7.50 -11.48
C ALA A 400 -8.05 -6.04 -11.10
N TRP A 401 -7.19 -5.39 -10.32
CA TRP A 401 -7.37 -4.00 -9.89
C TRP A 401 -7.42 -2.99 -11.06
N LEU A 402 -6.75 -3.28 -12.17
CA LEU A 402 -6.79 -2.43 -13.37
C LEU A 402 -8.10 -2.60 -14.14
N ARG A 403 -8.66 -3.80 -14.14
CA ARG A 403 -9.78 -4.14 -15.01
C ARG A 403 -11.06 -3.42 -14.65
N ASN A 404 -11.27 -3.06 -13.39
CA ASN A 404 -12.42 -2.27 -12.97
C ASN A 404 -12.43 -0.86 -13.60
N TYR A 405 -11.26 -0.31 -13.97
CA TYR A 405 -11.20 0.97 -14.70
C TYR A 405 -11.80 0.91 -16.10
N ALA A 406 -11.93 -0.27 -16.69
CA ALA A 406 -12.51 -0.42 -18.03
C ALA A 406 -14.00 -0.03 -18.08
N TYR A 407 -14.69 -0.08 -16.93
CA TYR A 407 -16.10 0.27 -16.79
C TYR A 407 -16.33 1.76 -16.51
N VAL A 408 -15.25 2.54 -16.38
CA VAL A 408 -15.38 3.97 -16.13
C VAL A 408 -15.40 4.71 -17.46
N SER A 409 -16.61 5.11 -17.86
CA SER A 409 -16.91 5.84 -19.09
C SER A 409 -16.54 7.32 -19.02
N GLU A 410 -16.25 7.79 -17.80
CA GLU A 410 -15.91 9.16 -17.50
C GLU A 410 -14.51 9.52 -17.97
N TYR A 411 -13.66 8.58 -18.41
CA TYR A 411 -12.24 8.84 -18.66
C TYR A 411 -11.79 8.66 -20.11
N ASP A 412 -12.64 8.07 -20.93
CA ASP A 412 -12.43 7.90 -22.37
C ASP A 412 -13.50 8.73 -23.09
N LYS A 413 -13.24 9.24 -24.31
CA LYS A 413 -14.22 10.05 -25.09
C LYS A 413 -15.39 9.23 -25.61
N VAL A 414 -15.81 8.23 -24.84
CA VAL A 414 -16.49 7.04 -25.26
C VAL A 414 -17.71 6.89 -24.38
N ASN A 415 -18.88 6.80 -25.02
CA ASN A 415 -20.14 6.74 -24.27
C ASN A 415 -20.32 5.36 -23.61
N ALA A 416 -21.23 5.26 -22.64
CA ALA A 416 -21.52 4.00 -21.95
C ALA A 416 -21.95 2.87 -22.92
N THR A 417 -22.55 3.22 -24.06
CA THR A 417 -22.95 2.28 -25.12
C THR A 417 -21.76 1.60 -25.79
N ASP A 418 -20.61 2.27 -25.87
CA ASP A 418 -19.38 1.70 -26.41
C ASP A 418 -18.67 0.78 -25.40
N VAL A 419 -18.85 0.97 -24.09
CA VAL A 419 -18.40 -0.01 -23.07
C VAL A 419 -19.10 -1.36 -23.30
N ALA A 420 -20.42 -1.35 -23.57
CA ALA A 420 -21.17 -2.55 -23.91
C ALA A 420 -20.73 -3.20 -25.24
N ARG A 421 -20.24 -2.41 -26.22
CA ARG A 421 -19.68 -2.92 -27.49
C ARG A 421 -18.29 -3.54 -27.33
N ARG A 422 -17.51 -3.10 -26.33
CA ARG A 422 -16.16 -3.62 -26.02
C ARG A 422 -16.19 -4.97 -25.33
N VAL A 423 -17.32 -5.33 -24.72
CA VAL A 423 -17.58 -6.71 -24.30
C VAL A 423 -17.68 -7.54 -25.58
N SER A 424 -16.68 -8.39 -25.84
CA SER A 424 -16.67 -9.25 -27.03
C SER A 424 -18.02 -9.96 -27.19
N PRO A 425 -18.53 -10.22 -28.40
CA PRO A 425 -19.57 -11.24 -28.56
C PRO A 425 -19.05 -12.55 -27.94
N PRO A 426 -19.92 -13.39 -27.33
CA PRO A 426 -19.47 -14.68 -26.82
C PRO A 426 -18.78 -15.42 -27.98
N ALA A 427 -17.46 -15.63 -27.85
CA ALA A 427 -16.74 -16.42 -28.83
C ALA A 427 -17.32 -17.83 -28.81
N ALA A 428 -17.34 -18.51 -29.96
CA ALA A 428 -17.77 -19.89 -30.06
C ALA A 428 -17.02 -20.74 -29.01
N LYS A 429 -17.77 -21.25 -28.02
CA LYS A 429 -17.36 -22.11 -26.90
C LYS A 429 -15.93 -21.87 -26.36
N GLY A 430 -15.82 -21.11 -25.26
CA GLY A 430 -14.76 -21.35 -24.26
C GLY A 430 -13.77 -20.23 -23.97
N LYS A 431 -13.91 -19.02 -24.53
CA LYS A 431 -13.14 -17.84 -24.08
C LYS A 431 -14.07 -16.76 -23.52
N GLU A 432 -13.92 -16.47 -22.23
CA GLU A 432 -14.72 -15.48 -21.49
C GLU A 432 -14.55 -14.06 -22.05
N HIS A 433 -15.53 -13.21 -21.74
CA HIS A 433 -15.54 -11.78 -22.07
C HIS A 433 -14.40 -11.04 -21.33
N LEU A 434 -13.21 -10.95 -21.93
CA LEU A 434 -12.09 -10.25 -21.32
C LEU A 434 -12.18 -8.74 -21.56
N ILE A 435 -12.52 -7.99 -20.51
CA ILE A 435 -12.64 -6.53 -20.55
C ILE A 435 -11.34 -5.90 -20.04
N VAL A 436 -10.71 -5.09 -20.89
CA VAL A 436 -9.37 -4.50 -20.67
C VAL A 436 -9.48 -2.98 -20.70
N PRO A 437 -8.89 -2.23 -19.74
CA PRO A 437 -8.91 -0.78 -19.75
C PRO A 437 -8.00 -0.24 -20.86
N ARG A 438 -8.27 0.99 -21.29
CA ARG A 438 -7.34 1.80 -22.09
C ARG A 438 -6.46 2.66 -21.19
N TRP A 439 -5.32 3.11 -21.72
CA TRP A 439 -4.38 3.93 -20.95
C TRP A 439 -5.00 5.19 -20.35
N GLY A 440 -5.91 5.85 -21.07
CA GLY A 440 -6.64 7.03 -20.64
C GLY A 440 -7.74 6.75 -19.62
N GLN A 441 -8.10 5.48 -19.39
CA GLN A 441 -9.03 5.11 -18.32
C GLN A 441 -8.35 4.95 -16.96
N LEU A 442 -7.02 4.83 -16.94
CA LEU A 442 -6.25 4.65 -15.71
C LEU A 442 -5.84 6.01 -15.13
N PRO A 443 -5.86 6.18 -13.79
CA PRO A 443 -5.21 7.32 -13.17
C PRO A 443 -3.75 7.35 -13.59
N TRP A 444 -3.29 8.51 -13.99
CA TRP A 444 -1.98 8.68 -14.61
C TRP A 444 -0.84 8.06 -13.83
N LEU A 445 -0.72 8.36 -12.53
CA LEU A 445 0.30 7.76 -11.67
C LEU A 445 0.28 6.23 -11.74
N HIS A 446 -0.89 5.61 -11.72
CA HIS A 446 -1.01 4.15 -11.82
C HIS A 446 -0.63 3.63 -13.22
N GLY A 447 -1.07 4.31 -14.27
CA GLY A 447 -0.74 3.97 -15.66
C GLY A 447 0.75 4.11 -15.94
N GLU A 448 1.35 5.23 -15.58
CA GLU A 448 2.79 5.53 -15.74
C GLU A 448 3.65 4.45 -15.08
N ILE A 449 3.32 4.10 -13.84
CA ILE A 449 4.03 3.07 -13.09
C ILE A 449 3.85 1.68 -13.72
N TYR A 450 2.62 1.31 -14.10
CA TYR A 450 2.36 0.03 -14.77
C TYR A 450 3.09 -0.07 -16.11
N PHE A 451 3.19 1.03 -16.85
CA PHE A 451 3.95 1.10 -18.10
C PHE A 451 5.43 0.73 -17.88
N TYR A 452 6.09 1.24 -16.84
CA TYR A 452 7.47 0.86 -16.53
C TYR A 452 7.62 -0.62 -16.20
N HIS A 453 6.63 -1.26 -15.57
CA HIS A 453 6.64 -2.71 -15.36
C HIS A 453 6.54 -3.50 -16.67
N VAL A 454 5.62 -3.12 -17.56
CA VAL A 454 5.49 -3.77 -18.87
C VAL A 454 6.77 -3.58 -19.67
N LEU A 455 7.29 -2.34 -19.71
CA LEU A 455 8.52 -2.01 -20.40
C LEU A 455 9.69 -2.85 -19.90
N TRP A 456 9.92 -2.88 -18.58
CA TRP A 456 11.04 -3.64 -18.01
C TRP A 456 10.95 -5.12 -18.36
N GLN A 457 9.76 -5.71 -18.29
CA GLN A 457 9.59 -7.11 -18.69
C GLN A 457 9.82 -7.35 -20.19
N CYS A 458 9.38 -6.43 -21.06
CA CYS A 458 9.68 -6.50 -22.49
C CYS A 458 11.19 -6.51 -22.74
N LEU A 459 11.96 -5.64 -22.06
CA LEU A 459 13.42 -5.54 -22.21
C LEU A 459 14.16 -6.80 -21.74
N MET A 460 13.59 -7.48 -20.75
CA MET A 460 14.17 -8.65 -20.12
C MET A 460 13.87 -9.96 -20.86
N MET A 461 12.93 -9.97 -21.81
CA MET A 461 12.56 -11.18 -22.56
C MET A 461 13.77 -11.81 -23.26
N GLN A 462 13.89 -13.13 -23.20
CA GLN A 462 14.86 -13.87 -24.03
C GLN A 462 14.35 -14.01 -25.47
N ASP A 463 15.27 -14.05 -26.44
CA ASP A 463 14.94 -14.54 -27.78
C ASP A 463 14.71 -16.05 -27.68
N VAL A 464 13.49 -16.49 -27.99
CA VAL A 464 13.16 -17.92 -28.00
C VAL A 464 13.82 -18.55 -29.22
N ALA A 465 14.54 -19.66 -29.05
CA ALA A 465 15.07 -20.42 -30.19
C ALA A 465 13.90 -20.78 -31.13
N GLU A 466 14.04 -20.47 -32.43
CA GLU A 466 13.01 -20.77 -33.45
C GLU A 466 12.55 -22.24 -33.32
N GLY A 467 11.29 -22.45 -32.93
CA GLY A 467 10.67 -23.79 -32.86
C GLY A 467 10.04 -24.20 -31.52
N ALA A 468 10.23 -23.47 -30.41
CA ALA A 468 9.49 -23.75 -29.19
C ALA A 468 8.06 -23.15 -29.28
N ALA A 469 7.06 -24.01 -29.46
CA ALA A 469 5.67 -23.59 -29.56
C ALA A 469 5.23 -22.81 -28.32
N GLU A 470 4.52 -21.69 -28.51
CA GLU A 470 3.89 -20.92 -27.43
C GLU A 470 2.92 -21.76 -26.56
N GLU A 471 2.56 -22.97 -27.00
CA GLU A 471 1.64 -23.88 -26.32
C GLU A 471 2.22 -24.50 -25.02
N ASP A 472 3.54 -24.69 -24.90
CA ASP A 472 4.15 -25.37 -23.74
C ASP A 472 4.15 -24.55 -22.43
N VAL A 473 3.87 -23.24 -22.51
CA VAL A 473 3.81 -22.39 -21.30
C VAL A 473 2.58 -22.72 -20.45
N THR A 474 1.51 -23.26 -21.05
CA THR A 474 0.26 -23.55 -20.33
C THR A 474 0.32 -24.83 -19.48
N ALA A 475 1.20 -25.78 -19.80
CA ALA A 475 1.30 -27.06 -19.10
C ALA A 475 2.07 -27.00 -17.77
N ALA A 476 2.91 -25.97 -17.54
CA ALA A 476 3.69 -25.82 -16.32
C ALA A 476 2.90 -25.29 -15.10
N ALA A 477 1.58 -25.10 -15.24
CA ALA A 477 0.69 -24.47 -14.25
C ALA A 477 0.53 -25.22 -12.90
N GLY A 478 1.07 -26.44 -12.77
CA GLY A 478 0.77 -27.35 -11.66
C GLY A 478 1.45 -27.06 -10.31
N THR A 479 2.57 -26.31 -10.26
CA THR A 479 3.38 -26.24 -9.03
C THR A 479 3.93 -24.84 -8.76
N ALA A 480 3.34 -24.17 -7.76
CA ALA A 480 3.81 -22.95 -7.09
C ALA A 480 3.65 -21.62 -7.85
N ALA A 481 2.40 -21.22 -8.12
CA ALA A 481 2.09 -19.81 -8.36
C ALA A 481 2.18 -19.04 -7.03
N THR A 482 3.25 -18.29 -6.81
CA THR A 482 3.36 -17.35 -5.70
C THR A 482 2.57 -16.10 -6.04
N PHE A 483 1.49 -15.85 -5.30
CA PHE A 483 0.78 -14.58 -5.31
C PHE A 483 1.31 -13.79 -4.13
N ASN A 484 1.94 -12.65 -4.40
CA ASN A 484 2.44 -11.75 -3.36
C ASN A 484 1.61 -10.47 -3.44
N VAL A 485 0.36 -10.55 -3.00
CA VAL A 485 -0.61 -9.46 -3.09
C VAL A 485 -0.64 -8.73 -1.77
N VAL A 486 0.36 -7.88 -1.58
CA VAL A 486 0.27 -6.85 -0.55
C VAL A 486 0.00 -5.56 -1.30
N THR A 487 -1.20 -5.01 -1.13
CA THR A 487 -1.90 -4.04 -1.99
C THR A 487 -2.63 -4.66 -3.20
N GLN A 488 -3.84 -4.17 -3.51
CA GLN A 488 -4.56 -4.50 -4.75
C GLN A 488 -3.69 -4.25 -6.01
N HIS A 489 -2.68 -3.38 -5.89
CA HIS A 489 -1.79 -2.90 -6.95
C HIS A 489 -0.52 -3.74 -7.09
N ALA A 490 -0.27 -4.71 -6.20
CA ALA A 490 0.94 -5.51 -6.25
C ALA A 490 0.94 -6.48 -7.42
N LEU A 491 1.62 -6.07 -8.49
CA LEU A 491 2.07 -6.96 -9.53
C LEU A 491 3.09 -7.90 -8.90
N HIS A 492 2.86 -9.21 -8.98
CA HIS A 492 3.98 -10.15 -8.92
C HIS A 492 4.74 -10.02 -10.25
N ASN A 493 5.73 -9.14 -10.32
CA ASN A 493 6.66 -9.12 -11.43
C ASN A 493 7.46 -10.44 -11.44
N PRO A 494 7.27 -11.36 -12.40
CA PRO A 494 7.97 -12.65 -12.42
C PRO A 494 9.51 -12.55 -12.30
N LEU A 495 10.08 -11.36 -12.55
CA LEU A 495 11.48 -11.02 -12.38
C LEU A 495 11.91 -10.68 -10.95
N PHE A 496 11.02 -10.72 -9.96
CA PHE A 496 11.33 -10.60 -8.52
C PHE A 496 12.46 -11.55 -8.06
N SER A 497 12.71 -12.64 -8.79
CA SER A 497 13.77 -13.60 -8.51
C SER A 497 15.12 -13.25 -9.14
N GLN A 498 15.18 -12.23 -10.00
CA GLN A 498 16.42 -11.73 -10.55
C GLN A 498 17.05 -10.80 -9.54
N GLU A 499 17.70 -11.42 -8.57
CA GLU A 499 18.47 -10.68 -7.57
C GLU A 499 19.38 -9.69 -8.27
N CYS A 500 19.38 -8.45 -7.79
CA CYS A 500 20.52 -7.58 -7.99
C CYS A 500 21.69 -8.10 -7.11
N ARG A 501 22.09 -9.36 -7.31
CA ARG A 501 23.21 -10.05 -6.66
C ARG A 501 24.57 -9.50 -7.10
N VAL A 502 24.55 -8.38 -7.81
CA VAL A 502 25.70 -7.75 -8.42
C VAL A 502 26.41 -6.84 -7.40
N THR A 503 25.87 -6.64 -6.19
CA THR A 503 26.57 -5.80 -5.20
C THR A 503 27.86 -6.47 -4.71
N SER A 504 28.93 -5.68 -4.75
CA SER A 504 30.32 -6.02 -4.40
C SER A 504 30.76 -5.32 -3.11
N THR A 505 30.11 -4.22 -2.73
CA THR A 505 30.34 -3.54 -1.45
C THR A 505 29.84 -4.41 -0.29
N PRO A 506 30.71 -4.80 0.67
CA PRO A 506 30.29 -5.55 1.85
C PRO A 506 29.21 -4.82 2.66
N GLY A 507 28.23 -5.55 3.16
CA GLY A 507 27.11 -4.99 3.95
C GLY A 507 26.03 -4.30 3.11
N LEU A 508 26.28 -4.05 1.82
CA LEU A 508 25.26 -3.69 0.84
C LEU A 508 24.42 -4.92 0.47
N VAL A 509 23.72 -5.47 1.47
CA VAL A 509 22.78 -6.57 1.30
C VAL A 509 21.50 -5.94 0.79
N SER A 510 21.31 -5.87 -0.53
CA SER A 510 19.96 -5.82 -1.07
C SER A 510 19.28 -7.09 -0.55
N PRO A 511 18.20 -7.00 0.25
CA PRO A 511 17.41 -8.19 0.51
C PRO A 511 17.13 -8.84 -0.85
N PRO A 512 17.24 -10.17 -1.00
CA PRO A 512 16.69 -10.79 -2.19
C PRO A 512 15.28 -10.22 -2.33
N ALA A 513 14.90 -9.73 -3.52
CA ALA A 513 13.58 -9.13 -3.74
C ALA A 513 12.42 -10.12 -3.39
N ILE A 514 12.77 -11.35 -3.03
CA ILE A 514 12.09 -12.23 -2.09
C ILE A 514 12.08 -11.66 -0.65
N ALA A 515 11.41 -10.52 -0.44
CA ALA A 515 10.65 -10.35 0.81
C ALA A 515 9.36 -11.19 0.70
N MET A 516 9.49 -12.47 0.33
CA MET A 516 8.53 -13.44 0.84
C MET A 516 8.82 -13.50 2.34
N GLN A 517 7.91 -12.90 3.12
CA GLN A 517 7.50 -13.46 4.41
C GLN A 517 8.40 -13.23 5.61
N SER A 518 9.24 -12.20 5.60
CA SER A 518 9.97 -11.81 6.81
C SER A 518 9.24 -10.78 7.65
N ALA A 519 8.03 -11.14 8.09
CA ALA A 519 7.67 -10.99 9.50
C ALA A 519 7.83 -12.39 10.15
N ARG A 520 9.06 -12.90 10.19
CA ARG A 520 9.47 -14.15 10.91
C ARG A 520 8.73 -15.48 10.60
N ASN A 521 8.32 -15.75 9.35
CA ASN A 521 7.75 -17.04 8.83
C ASN A 521 6.24 -16.99 8.50
N VAL A 522 5.77 -16.03 7.70
CA VAL A 522 4.38 -16.03 7.23
C VAL A 522 4.30 -16.70 5.88
N ALA A 523 4.03 -18.01 5.75
CA ALA A 523 3.84 -18.70 4.46
C ALA A 523 3.00 -17.88 3.44
N PRO A 524 3.13 -18.10 2.11
CA PRO A 524 2.53 -17.21 1.12
C PRO A 524 1.05 -17.11 1.45
N LEU A 525 0.50 -15.89 1.46
CA LEU A 525 -0.86 -15.65 1.96
C LEU A 525 -1.86 -16.64 1.37
N VAL A 526 -1.62 -17.10 0.13
CA VAL A 526 -2.31 -18.25 -0.43
C VAL A 526 -1.34 -19.35 -0.85
N CYS A 527 -1.34 -20.48 -0.14
CA CYS A 527 -0.78 -21.72 -0.66
C CYS A 527 -1.70 -22.23 -1.78
N ARG A 528 -1.31 -22.05 -3.05
CA ARG A 528 -2.01 -22.57 -4.23
C ARG A 528 -3.42 -21.98 -4.46
N PRO A 529 -3.56 -20.69 -4.78
CA PRO A 529 -4.85 -20.07 -5.05
C PRO A 529 -5.66 -20.77 -6.16
N ALA A 530 -4.99 -21.33 -7.17
CA ALA A 530 -5.65 -22.11 -8.22
C ALA A 530 -6.37 -23.36 -7.67
N SER A 531 -5.79 -24.09 -6.72
CA SER A 531 -6.44 -25.27 -6.13
C SER A 531 -7.57 -24.91 -5.18
N ILE A 532 -7.57 -23.69 -4.63
CA ILE A 532 -8.60 -23.24 -3.69
C ILE A 532 -9.78 -22.57 -4.42
N ALA A 533 -9.54 -21.94 -5.57
CA ALA A 533 -10.58 -21.21 -6.31
C ALA A 533 -11.75 -22.10 -6.75
N GLU A 534 -11.48 -23.36 -7.13
CA GLU A 534 -12.52 -24.30 -7.53
C GLU A 534 -13.19 -25.01 -6.35
N SER A 535 -12.49 -25.18 -5.22
CA SER A 535 -13.03 -25.89 -4.05
C SER A 535 -13.84 -25.01 -3.10
N VAL A 536 -13.76 -23.69 -3.23
CA VAL A 536 -14.44 -22.75 -2.33
C VAL A 536 -15.79 -22.36 -2.90
N VAL A 537 -16.83 -22.42 -2.06
CA VAL A 537 -18.18 -21.97 -2.40
C VAL A 537 -18.53 -20.75 -1.56
N VAL A 538 -19.07 -19.73 -2.20
CA VAL A 538 -19.44 -18.45 -1.57
C VAL A 538 -20.92 -18.19 -1.83
N ARG A 539 -21.61 -17.62 -0.86
CA ARG A 539 -23.00 -17.19 -1.07
C ARG A 539 -22.99 -15.77 -1.63
N ARG A 540 -23.48 -15.62 -2.86
CA ARG A 540 -23.61 -14.33 -3.55
C ARG A 540 -25.05 -13.84 -3.50
N VAL A 541 -25.23 -12.56 -3.20
CA VAL A 541 -26.51 -11.87 -3.28
C VAL A 541 -26.40 -10.80 -4.36
N GLN A 542 -27.40 -10.70 -5.23
CA GLN A 542 -27.45 -9.63 -6.24
C GLN A 542 -28.27 -8.46 -5.67
N PRO A 543 -27.66 -7.27 -5.52
CA PRO A 543 -28.40 -6.08 -5.09
C PRO A 543 -29.57 -5.77 -6.04
N GLY A 544 -30.77 -5.58 -5.50
CA GLY A 544 -31.96 -5.20 -6.29
C GLY A 544 -32.56 -6.30 -7.18
N SER A 545 -32.15 -7.55 -7.01
CA SER A 545 -32.68 -8.71 -7.73
C SER A 545 -33.66 -9.49 -6.84
N ASP A 546 -34.86 -9.80 -7.34
CA ASP A 546 -35.80 -10.72 -6.66
C ASP A 546 -35.31 -12.18 -6.66
N ARG A 547 -34.17 -12.47 -7.30
CA ARG A 547 -33.62 -13.82 -7.33
C ARG A 547 -33.05 -14.20 -5.96
N PRO A 548 -33.38 -15.39 -5.44
CA PRO A 548 -32.84 -15.85 -4.18
C PRO A 548 -31.31 -15.95 -4.26
N ALA A 549 -30.65 -15.58 -3.16
CA ALA A 549 -29.21 -15.74 -3.03
C ALA A 549 -28.78 -17.19 -3.29
N ARG A 550 -27.68 -17.37 -4.02
CA ARG A 550 -27.20 -18.69 -4.44
C ARG A 550 -25.77 -18.92 -3.96
N GLN A 551 -25.48 -20.18 -3.63
CA GLN A 551 -24.12 -20.66 -3.48
C GLN A 551 -23.50 -20.81 -4.86
N VAL A 552 -22.29 -20.29 -5.05
CA VAL A 552 -21.55 -20.29 -6.32
C VAL A 552 -20.10 -20.69 -6.04
N PRO A 553 -19.49 -21.57 -6.85
CA PRO A 553 -18.04 -21.77 -6.79
C PRO A 553 -17.31 -20.44 -6.93
N TYR A 554 -16.25 -20.23 -6.17
CA TYR A 554 -15.50 -18.97 -6.19
C TYR A 554 -14.93 -18.70 -7.59
N ALA A 555 -14.47 -19.75 -8.29
CA ALA A 555 -14.05 -19.67 -9.69
C ALA A 555 -15.12 -19.06 -10.63
N GLU A 556 -16.41 -19.30 -10.37
CA GLU A 556 -17.51 -18.70 -11.16
C GLU A 556 -17.82 -17.24 -10.75
N MET A 557 -17.35 -16.81 -9.58
CA MET A 557 -17.51 -15.44 -9.10
C MET A 557 -16.40 -14.51 -9.55
N VAL A 558 -15.23 -15.08 -9.85
CA VAL A 558 -14.11 -14.36 -10.44
C VAL A 558 -14.63 -13.68 -11.71
N ARG A 559 -14.78 -12.36 -11.65
CA ARG A 559 -15.41 -11.59 -12.73
C ARG A 559 -14.64 -11.70 -14.04
N GLN A 560 -13.33 -11.93 -13.94
CA GLN A 560 -12.39 -11.98 -15.04
C GLN A 560 -11.24 -12.92 -14.67
N PRO A 561 -10.72 -13.73 -15.62
CA PRO A 561 -9.69 -14.73 -15.38
C PRO A 561 -8.59 -14.22 -14.45
N SER A 562 -8.37 -14.86 -13.30
CA SER A 562 -7.24 -14.56 -12.43
C SER A 562 -6.16 -15.59 -12.72
N GLY A 563 -5.04 -15.18 -13.29
CA GLY A 563 -4.04 -16.14 -13.75
C GLY A 563 -2.80 -15.50 -14.34
N CYS A 564 -1.71 -15.60 -13.60
CA CYS A 564 -0.36 -15.39 -14.10
C CYS A 564 0.24 -16.79 -14.26
N VAL A 565 0.39 -17.28 -15.49
CA VAL A 565 1.21 -18.48 -15.71
C VAL A 565 2.62 -17.96 -15.95
N ILE A 566 3.35 -17.78 -14.85
CA ILE A 566 4.71 -17.29 -14.93
C ILE A 566 5.59 -18.45 -15.41
N PRO A 567 6.18 -18.38 -16.62
CA PRO A 567 7.21 -19.34 -17.00
C PRO A 567 8.39 -19.24 -16.01
N PRO A 568 9.09 -20.34 -15.69
CA PRO A 568 10.26 -20.30 -14.82
C PRO A 568 11.21 -19.17 -15.24
N ALA A 569 11.58 -18.28 -14.32
CA ALA A 569 12.25 -17.02 -14.67
C ALA A 569 13.52 -17.23 -15.53
N ALA A 570 14.26 -18.32 -15.27
CA ALA A 570 15.47 -18.68 -15.99
C ALA A 570 15.26 -19.05 -17.48
N THR A 571 14.07 -19.52 -17.87
CA THR A 571 13.79 -19.97 -19.25
C THR A 571 13.16 -18.90 -20.13
N PHE A 572 12.63 -17.82 -19.54
CA PHE A 572 11.88 -16.80 -20.29
C PHE A 572 12.52 -15.41 -20.23
N PHE A 573 13.29 -15.12 -19.18
CA PHE A 573 13.88 -13.80 -18.98
C PHE A 573 15.40 -13.87 -18.81
N SER A 574 16.13 -12.99 -19.49
CA SER A 574 17.59 -12.85 -19.40
C SER A 574 18.02 -12.30 -18.04
N GLN A 575 19.31 -12.31 -17.68
CA GLN A 575 19.79 -11.71 -16.41
C GLN A 575 19.56 -10.20 -16.35
N TYR A 576 19.41 -9.65 -15.13
CA TYR A 576 19.13 -8.23 -14.85
C TYR A 576 19.86 -7.26 -15.80
N ARG A 577 19.10 -6.33 -16.39
CA ARG A 577 19.63 -5.28 -17.28
C ARG A 577 19.08 -3.92 -16.87
N ASP A 578 19.94 -2.92 -16.99
CA ASP A 578 19.57 -1.51 -16.89
C ASP A 578 19.87 -0.83 -18.24
N ILE A 579 18.81 -0.56 -19.00
CA ILE A 579 18.93 0.13 -20.30
C ILE A 579 19.28 1.61 -20.17
N PHE A 580 19.20 2.17 -18.95
CA PHE A 580 19.57 3.54 -18.64
C PHE A 580 20.95 3.62 -18.00
N ALA A 581 21.71 2.52 -17.93
CA ALA A 581 23.01 2.49 -17.26
C ALA A 581 23.98 3.54 -17.82
N HIS A 582 23.99 3.77 -19.14
CA HIS A 582 24.80 4.80 -19.75
C HIS A 582 24.30 6.20 -19.38
N GLU A 583 23.00 6.47 -19.51
CA GLU A 583 22.42 7.75 -19.12
C GLU A 583 22.66 8.06 -17.64
N LYS A 584 22.57 7.06 -16.76
CA LYS A 584 22.88 7.17 -15.33
C LYS A 584 24.36 7.49 -15.09
N HIS A 585 25.25 6.84 -15.83
CA HIS A 585 26.68 7.09 -15.74
C HIS A 585 27.01 8.51 -16.22
N ASP A 586 26.46 8.93 -17.35
CA ASP A 586 26.66 10.27 -17.91
C ASP A 586 26.16 11.36 -16.95
N VAL A 587 24.99 11.18 -16.33
CA VAL A 587 24.46 12.10 -15.30
C VAL A 587 25.42 12.29 -14.13
N LEU A 588 26.18 11.25 -13.74
CA LEU A 588 27.21 11.39 -12.71
C LEU A 588 28.47 12.08 -13.26
N MET A 589 28.97 11.63 -14.41
CA MET A 589 30.23 12.10 -14.99
C MET A 589 30.17 13.56 -15.43
N ASP A 590 29.04 13.99 -16.02
CA ASP A 590 28.81 15.38 -16.46
C ASP A 590 28.94 16.38 -15.30
N PHE A 591 28.57 15.95 -14.08
CA PHE A 591 28.60 16.78 -12.89
C PHE A 591 29.78 16.48 -11.95
N LEU A 592 30.65 15.53 -12.30
CA LEU A 592 31.72 15.08 -11.40
C LEU A 592 32.67 16.22 -11.05
N LYS A 593 33.27 16.85 -12.07
CA LYS A 593 34.25 17.94 -11.87
C LYS A 593 33.59 19.24 -11.42
N VAL A 594 32.40 19.54 -11.94
CA VAL A 594 31.75 20.85 -11.73
C VAL A 594 30.95 20.94 -10.42
N ARG A 595 30.50 19.82 -9.86
CA ARG A 595 29.67 19.83 -8.64
C ARG A 595 30.11 18.81 -7.60
N VAL A 596 30.30 17.54 -7.97
CA VAL A 596 30.59 16.47 -7.00
C VAL A 596 31.92 16.72 -6.28
N VAL A 597 32.99 17.01 -7.03
CA VAL A 597 34.31 17.26 -6.43
C VAL A 597 34.30 18.48 -5.50
N PRO A 598 33.80 19.67 -5.89
CA PRO A 598 33.66 20.80 -4.97
C PRO A 598 32.83 20.47 -3.72
N MET A 599 31.71 19.77 -3.90
CA MET A 599 30.80 19.38 -2.82
C MET A 599 31.47 18.44 -1.80
N LEU A 600 32.31 17.50 -2.27
CA LEU A 600 33.01 16.56 -1.40
C LEU A 600 34.30 17.15 -0.80
N ALA A 601 34.94 18.13 -1.47
CA ALA A 601 36.13 18.80 -0.98
C ALA A 601 35.90 19.54 0.36
N CYS A 602 34.67 20.02 0.59
CA CYS A 602 34.32 20.65 1.87
C CYS A 602 34.06 19.63 3.01
N GLN A 603 34.20 18.33 2.76
CA GLN A 603 34.05 17.25 3.73
C GLN A 603 32.78 17.40 4.61
N PRO A 604 31.58 17.42 4.01
CA PRO A 604 30.32 17.74 4.69
C PRO A 604 30.02 16.84 5.89
N TRP A 605 30.47 15.57 5.85
CA TRP A 605 30.32 14.60 6.95
C TRP A 605 31.04 15.00 8.24
N GLY A 606 32.02 15.91 8.17
CA GLY A 606 32.76 16.45 9.31
C GLY A 606 32.24 17.81 9.78
N ALA A 607 31.15 18.34 9.21
CA ALA A 607 30.58 19.62 9.59
C ALA A 607 29.88 19.57 10.97
N ASP A 608 29.56 20.74 11.52
CA ASP A 608 28.83 20.85 12.79
C ASP A 608 27.33 20.54 12.63
N ARG A 609 26.60 20.55 13.74
CA ARG A 609 25.20 20.12 13.77
C ARG A 609 24.24 21.06 13.02
N ASP A 610 24.54 22.35 12.95
CA ASP A 610 23.74 23.35 12.21
C ASP A 610 23.87 23.19 10.69
N TYR A 611 24.85 22.40 10.22
CA TYR A 611 25.02 22.12 8.80
C TYR A 611 23.93 21.21 8.22
N GLY A 612 23.12 20.55 9.07
CA GLY A 612 22.02 19.67 8.63
C GLY A 612 21.03 20.39 7.70
N GLY A 613 20.71 21.66 7.98
CA GLY A 613 19.84 22.47 7.13
C GLY A 613 20.43 22.73 5.72
N ILE A 614 21.76 22.78 5.59
CA ILE A 614 22.44 22.93 4.30
C ILE A 614 22.41 21.61 3.52
N LEU A 615 22.60 20.49 4.20
CA LEU A 615 22.50 19.17 3.57
C LEU A 615 21.08 18.86 3.06
N LEU A 616 20.04 19.32 3.76
CA LEU A 616 18.66 19.22 3.25
C LEU A 616 18.47 19.99 1.92
N ARG A 617 19.15 21.13 1.75
CA ARG A 617 19.15 21.89 0.48
C ARG A 617 19.95 21.19 -0.61
N TRP A 618 21.05 20.53 -0.26
CA TRP A 618 21.79 19.70 -1.21
C TRP A 618 20.94 18.52 -1.68
N MET A 619 20.25 17.85 -0.76
CA MET A 619 19.29 16.81 -1.08
C MET A 619 18.19 17.33 -2.01
N LEU A 620 17.73 18.57 -1.85
CA LEU A 620 16.71 19.18 -2.72
C LEU A 620 17.22 19.47 -4.13
N TRP A 621 18.31 20.23 -4.24
CA TRP A 621 18.72 20.82 -5.51
C TRP A 621 19.69 19.95 -6.29
N GLY A 622 20.48 19.10 -5.63
CA GLY A 622 21.52 18.29 -6.25
C GLY A 622 22.46 19.14 -7.11
N ASN A 623 22.32 19.03 -8.43
CA ASN A 623 23.09 19.76 -9.43
C ASN A 623 22.60 21.20 -9.71
N GLY A 624 21.44 21.60 -9.19
CA GLY A 624 20.88 22.95 -9.36
C GLY A 624 21.56 24.03 -8.49
N ILE A 625 22.47 23.65 -7.60
CA ILE A 625 23.28 24.59 -6.81
C ILE A 625 24.45 25.04 -7.68
N ASP A 626 24.35 26.26 -8.23
CA ASP A 626 25.40 26.83 -9.08
C ASP A 626 26.60 27.26 -8.22
N LEU A 627 27.66 26.46 -8.30
CA LEU A 627 28.97 26.78 -7.76
C LEU A 627 30.04 26.45 -8.81
N SER A 628 30.24 27.38 -9.74
CA SER A 628 31.42 27.44 -10.61
C SER A 628 32.70 27.90 -9.87
N MET A 629 32.71 27.87 -8.54
CA MET A 629 33.65 28.66 -7.74
C MET A 629 35.02 28.03 -7.48
N PHE A 630 35.16 26.70 -7.67
CA PHE A 630 36.43 26.00 -7.47
C PHE A 630 36.75 25.07 -8.62
N THR A 631 37.68 25.48 -9.48
CA THR A 631 38.26 24.62 -10.51
C THR A 631 39.17 23.57 -9.87
N LEU A 632 39.40 22.45 -10.55
CA LEU A 632 40.39 21.45 -10.11
C LEU A 632 41.78 22.06 -9.85
N ASP A 633 42.13 23.09 -10.60
CA ASP A 633 43.40 23.81 -10.42
C ASP A 633 43.41 24.61 -9.11
N GLN A 634 42.29 25.26 -8.75
CA GLN A 634 42.15 25.95 -7.47
C GLN A 634 42.14 24.98 -6.28
N LEU A 635 41.56 23.78 -6.45
CA LEU A 635 41.64 22.69 -5.47
C LEU A 635 43.07 22.13 -5.37
N ALA A 636 43.79 22.02 -6.48
CA ALA A 636 45.18 21.59 -6.48
C ALA A 636 46.10 22.60 -5.77
N ASP A 637 45.84 23.90 -5.88
CA ASP A 637 46.61 24.95 -5.19
C ASP A 637 46.37 24.97 -3.66
N SER A 638 45.18 24.57 -3.22
CA SER A 638 44.80 24.49 -1.81
C SER A 638 45.28 23.19 -1.17
N HIS A 639 45.09 22.05 -1.83
CA HIS A 639 45.59 20.75 -1.37
C HIS A 639 47.12 20.58 -1.58
N GLY A 640 47.70 21.22 -2.59
CA GLY A 640 49.13 21.12 -2.92
C GLY A 640 50.06 21.78 -1.90
N LYS A 641 49.58 22.80 -1.17
CA LYS A 641 50.33 23.40 -0.05
C LYS A 641 50.49 22.47 1.15
N ALA A 642 49.66 21.42 1.26
CA ALA A 642 49.72 20.45 2.36
C ALA A 642 50.85 19.41 2.21
N ALA A 643 51.42 19.24 1.01
CA ALA A 643 52.51 18.28 0.79
C ALA A 643 53.86 18.71 1.41
N GLY A 644 53.93 19.90 2.02
CA GLY A 644 55.13 20.43 2.67
C GLY A 644 54.83 21.19 3.97
N GLY A 645 54.56 20.47 5.06
CA GLY A 645 54.68 20.99 6.43
C GLY A 645 53.36 21.15 7.21
N GLU A 646 53.30 20.44 8.34
CA GLU A 646 52.36 20.53 9.49
C GLU A 646 50.85 20.69 9.23
N ASP A 647 50.10 19.65 9.63
CA ASP A 647 48.64 19.35 9.62
C ASP A 647 47.61 20.45 9.97
N LYS A 648 48.00 21.73 10.10
CA LYS A 648 47.08 22.82 10.52
C LYS A 648 46.48 23.62 9.37
N SER A 649 47.03 23.59 8.14
CA SER A 649 46.49 24.41 7.03
C SER A 649 45.19 23.85 6.47
N HIS A 650 45.00 22.53 6.47
CA HIS A 650 43.91 21.92 5.72
C HIS A 650 42.51 22.17 6.30
N ALA A 651 42.42 22.32 7.63
CA ALA A 651 41.15 22.56 8.31
C ALA A 651 40.56 23.96 7.98
N GLY A 652 41.42 24.97 7.77
CA GLY A 652 41.00 26.32 7.40
C GLY A 652 40.38 26.37 6.00
N ASP A 653 40.99 25.66 5.06
CA ASP A 653 40.49 25.59 3.67
C ASP A 653 39.16 24.85 3.60
N VAL A 654 39.01 23.72 4.32
CA VAL A 654 37.74 22.98 4.40
C VAL A 654 36.62 23.84 4.99
N ALA A 655 36.90 24.61 6.04
CA ALA A 655 35.93 25.52 6.65
C ALA A 655 35.48 26.62 5.67
N ALA A 656 36.41 27.21 4.92
CA ALA A 656 36.09 28.21 3.89
C ALA A 656 35.22 27.62 2.77
N LEU A 657 35.51 26.39 2.33
CA LEU A 657 34.68 25.69 1.35
C LEU A 657 33.26 25.43 1.87
N ARG A 658 33.11 25.05 3.15
CA ARG A 658 31.80 24.85 3.79
C ARG A 658 30.99 26.15 3.83
N GLU A 659 31.62 27.27 4.18
CA GLU A 659 30.94 28.58 4.19
C GLU A 659 30.53 29.04 2.78
N ALA A 660 31.34 28.77 1.76
CA ALA A 660 30.97 29.03 0.37
C ALA A 660 29.77 28.18 -0.08
N GLU A 661 29.79 26.88 0.22
CA GLU A 661 28.68 25.96 -0.06
C GLU A 661 27.40 26.35 0.68
N LYS A 662 27.53 26.77 1.94
CA LYS A 662 26.43 27.29 2.76
C LYS A 662 25.81 28.54 2.13
N ALA A 663 26.64 29.51 1.72
CA ALA A 663 26.16 30.74 1.08
C ALA A 663 25.40 30.45 -0.24
N ALA A 664 25.95 29.59 -1.10
CA ALA A 664 25.30 29.22 -2.35
C ALA A 664 23.99 28.46 -2.14
N SER A 665 23.95 27.57 -1.15
CA SER A 665 22.73 26.82 -0.81
C SER A 665 21.63 27.74 -0.31
N LEU A 666 21.97 28.71 0.56
CA LEU A 666 21.02 29.70 1.07
C LEU A 666 20.52 30.66 -0.01
N ALA A 667 21.34 30.98 -1.01
CA ALA A 667 20.90 31.82 -2.14
C ALA A 667 19.76 31.18 -2.95
N GLN A 668 19.64 29.85 -2.95
CA GLN A 668 18.56 29.14 -3.63
C GLN A 668 17.23 29.15 -2.85
N ASP A 669 17.19 29.69 -1.62
CA ASP A 669 15.95 29.77 -0.84
C ASP A 669 14.88 30.65 -1.51
N ALA A 670 15.28 31.56 -2.40
CA ALA A 670 14.35 32.34 -3.22
C ALA A 670 13.45 31.46 -4.12
N ASN A 671 13.93 30.26 -4.47
CA ASN A 671 13.19 29.27 -5.26
C ASN A 671 12.53 28.19 -4.38
N LEU A 672 12.74 28.23 -3.07
CA LEU A 672 12.17 27.29 -2.10
C LEU A 672 10.81 27.82 -1.61
N VAL A 673 9.73 27.45 -2.30
CA VAL A 673 8.39 28.03 -2.12
C VAL A 673 7.58 27.39 -0.99
N GLY A 674 7.82 26.10 -0.72
CA GLY A 674 7.39 25.44 0.52
C GLY A 674 8.61 25.26 1.42
N ASN A 675 8.90 26.22 2.30
CA ASN A 675 10.15 26.22 3.06
C ASN A 675 9.92 25.89 4.54
N GLU A 676 10.06 24.62 4.91
CA GLU A 676 9.99 24.16 6.31
C GLU A 676 11.35 23.65 6.83
N VAL A 677 12.47 24.04 6.21
CA VAL A 677 13.81 23.57 6.58
C VAL A 677 14.11 23.78 8.07
N ALA A 678 13.74 24.95 8.62
CA ALA A 678 13.97 25.26 10.03
C ALA A 678 13.24 24.27 10.98
N LYS A 679 12.05 23.78 10.59
CA LYS A 679 11.31 22.80 11.39
C LYS A 679 11.99 21.44 11.35
N VAL A 680 12.45 21.02 10.15
CA VAL A 680 13.18 19.75 9.98
C VAL A 680 14.52 19.79 10.73
N GLU A 681 15.25 20.89 10.64
CA GLU A 681 16.52 21.07 11.34
C GLU A 681 16.34 21.02 12.86
N ALA A 682 15.35 21.73 13.40
CA ALA A 682 15.01 21.65 14.82
C ALA A 682 14.70 20.20 15.24
N TYR A 683 14.00 19.43 14.40
CA TYR A 683 13.72 18.03 14.67
C TYR A 683 14.98 17.13 14.60
N LEU A 684 15.87 17.37 13.64
CA LEU A 684 17.17 16.69 13.55
C LEU A 684 18.03 16.96 14.80
N GLN A 685 18.01 18.19 15.34
CA GLN A 685 18.70 18.49 16.59
C GLN A 685 18.16 17.66 17.75
N ARG A 686 16.83 17.47 17.82
CA ARG A 686 16.20 16.61 18.83
C ARG A 686 16.59 15.14 18.66
N LEU A 687 16.56 14.60 17.44
CA LEU A 687 17.04 13.22 17.18
C LEU A 687 18.50 13.01 17.61
N LEU A 688 19.31 14.06 17.49
CA LEU A 688 20.73 14.09 17.89
C LEU A 688 20.92 14.59 19.33
N ASP A 689 19.87 14.69 20.14
CA ASP A 689 19.95 14.96 21.57
C ASP A 689 20.07 13.62 22.33
N PRO A 690 21.07 13.45 23.22
CA PRO A 690 21.16 12.28 24.10
C PRO A 690 19.90 12.06 24.96
N GLY A 691 19.22 13.14 25.37
CA GLY A 691 18.08 13.15 26.28
C GLY A 691 16.70 13.26 25.63
N ASP A 692 16.61 13.51 24.31
CA ASP A 692 15.34 13.73 23.59
C ASP A 692 15.28 12.96 22.26
N ALA A 693 15.56 11.65 22.28
CA ALA A 693 15.15 10.80 21.16
C ALA A 693 13.62 10.65 21.18
N CYS A 694 12.92 11.65 20.63
CA CYS A 694 11.49 11.94 20.74
C CYS A 694 10.53 10.73 20.60
N ASN A 695 10.99 9.67 19.94
CA ASN A 695 10.22 8.49 19.58
C ASN A 695 10.97 7.16 19.82
N GLY A 696 12.08 7.17 20.56
CA GLY A 696 12.80 5.95 20.97
C GLY A 696 13.67 5.29 19.89
N THR A 697 13.82 5.90 18.72
CA THR A 697 14.67 5.40 17.63
C THR A 697 15.52 6.53 17.03
N ARG A 698 16.74 6.19 16.60
CA ARG A 698 17.65 7.09 15.86
C ARG A 698 17.90 6.61 14.43
N GLN A 699 16.96 5.84 13.89
CA GLN A 699 16.95 5.47 12.49
C GLN A 699 16.42 6.64 11.65
N VAL A 700 17.07 6.94 10.54
CA VAL A 700 16.52 7.83 9.50
C VAL A 700 16.34 7.03 8.23
N ASP A 701 15.16 7.09 7.63
CA ASP A 701 14.84 6.40 6.39
C ASP A 701 14.83 7.40 5.25
N VAL A 702 15.52 7.11 4.15
CA VAL A 702 15.60 7.97 2.97
C VAL A 702 15.05 7.21 1.78
N VAL A 703 13.88 7.60 1.30
CA VAL A 703 13.29 7.08 0.06
C VAL A 703 13.87 7.85 -1.12
N MET A 704 14.80 7.22 -1.82
CA MET A 704 15.65 7.89 -2.81
C MET A 704 14.93 8.13 -4.15
N ASP A 705 15.42 9.16 -4.86
CA ASP A 705 15.02 9.52 -6.22
C ASP A 705 16.14 9.14 -7.20
N ASN A 706 17.02 10.08 -7.58
CA ASN A 706 17.95 9.91 -8.70
C ASN A 706 19.40 9.59 -8.31
N VAL A 707 20.13 8.94 -9.23
CA VAL A 707 21.60 8.80 -9.19
C VAL A 707 22.33 10.14 -9.40
N GLY A 708 23.66 10.12 -9.46
CA GLY A 708 24.46 11.31 -9.70
C GLY A 708 24.59 12.20 -8.45
N VAL A 709 24.53 13.52 -8.63
CA VAL A 709 24.70 14.48 -7.52
C VAL A 709 23.66 14.29 -6.42
N GLU A 710 22.43 13.92 -6.76
CA GLU A 710 21.36 13.67 -5.78
C GLU A 710 21.72 12.51 -4.85
N CYS A 711 22.09 11.35 -5.40
CA CYS A 711 22.55 10.19 -4.63
C CYS A 711 23.76 10.52 -3.74
N ILE A 712 24.74 11.27 -4.25
CA ILE A 712 25.91 11.67 -3.45
C ILE A 712 25.49 12.63 -2.32
N SER A 713 24.57 13.57 -2.58
CA SER A 713 24.03 14.47 -1.56
C SER A 713 23.31 13.71 -0.45
N ASP A 714 22.54 12.67 -0.81
CA ASP A 714 21.85 11.80 0.14
C ASP A 714 22.84 11.00 1.01
N LEU A 715 23.93 10.49 0.41
CA LEU A 715 25.02 9.83 1.13
C LEU A 715 25.78 10.79 2.05
N CYS A 716 26.04 12.03 1.61
CA CYS A 716 26.66 13.07 2.44
C CYS A 716 25.80 13.39 3.68
N PHE A 717 24.48 13.53 3.51
CA PHE A 717 23.56 13.67 4.63
C PHE A 717 23.63 12.47 5.57
N GLY A 718 23.61 11.25 5.01
CA GLY A 718 23.71 10.03 5.80
C GLY A 718 24.99 9.97 6.64
N LEU A 719 26.13 10.30 6.03
CA LEU A 719 27.44 10.29 6.69
C LEU A 719 27.51 11.33 7.81
N TRP A 720 27.03 12.54 7.53
CA TRP A 720 26.92 13.59 8.54
C TRP A 720 26.06 13.13 9.72
N TYR A 721 24.89 12.55 9.46
CA TYR A 721 23.97 12.11 10.50
C TYR A 721 24.59 11.04 11.41
N VAL A 722 25.16 9.97 10.83
CA VAL A 722 25.78 8.89 11.62
C VAL A 722 27.01 9.40 12.38
N ASN A 723 27.78 10.34 11.81
CA ASN A 723 28.92 10.97 12.49
C ASN A 723 28.46 11.83 13.67
N GLN A 724 27.39 12.63 13.52
CA GLN A 724 26.84 13.39 14.66
C GLN A 724 26.30 12.46 15.74
N ALA A 725 25.63 11.38 15.36
CA ALA A 725 25.09 10.40 16.31
C ALA A 725 26.21 9.65 17.05
N ALA A 726 27.32 9.34 16.39
CA ALA A 726 28.49 8.72 17.02
C ALA A 726 29.11 9.60 18.11
N LYS A 727 29.07 10.94 17.96
CA LYS A 727 29.55 11.90 18.98
C LYS A 727 28.73 11.86 20.29
N LEU A 728 27.54 11.24 20.29
CA LEU A 728 26.71 11.08 21.51
C LEU A 728 27.26 10.01 22.46
N GLY A 729 28.23 9.20 22.03
CA GLY A 729 28.86 8.17 22.86
C GLY A 729 27.91 7.05 23.29
N ALA A 730 28.10 6.51 24.50
CA ALA A 730 27.33 5.39 25.03
C ALA A 730 25.81 5.66 25.12
N ALA A 731 25.38 6.93 25.18
CA ALA A 731 23.98 7.31 25.14
C ALA A 731 23.28 6.97 23.80
N ALA A 732 24.05 6.75 22.73
CA ALA A 732 23.55 6.28 21.43
C ALA A 732 23.59 4.76 21.26
N ALA A 733 24.32 4.01 22.10
CA ALA A 733 24.41 2.55 21.99
C ALA A 733 23.06 1.85 22.21
N ALA A 734 22.11 2.52 22.87
CA ALA A 734 20.74 2.03 23.04
C ALA A 734 19.86 2.21 21.78
N GLY A 735 20.31 2.93 20.74
CA GLY A 735 19.46 3.37 19.63
C GLY A 735 19.91 3.03 18.21
N ASN A 736 21.02 2.30 18.00
CA ASN A 736 21.57 1.90 16.68
C ASN A 736 21.34 2.98 15.59
N ALA A 737 21.89 4.18 15.81
CA ALA A 737 21.76 5.26 14.84
C ALA A 737 22.22 4.77 13.46
N ARG A 738 21.30 4.78 12.51
CA ARG A 738 21.51 4.22 11.17
C ARG A 738 20.68 4.96 10.15
N VAL A 739 21.09 4.87 8.90
CA VAL A 739 20.37 5.40 7.75
C VAL A 739 19.97 4.25 6.84
N VAL A 740 18.68 4.13 6.55
CA VAL A 740 18.13 3.12 5.64
C VAL A 740 17.77 3.81 4.32
N PHE A 741 18.44 3.43 3.24
CA PHE A 741 18.16 3.95 1.91
C PHE A 741 17.17 3.01 1.20
N HIS A 742 15.96 3.50 0.94
CA HIS A 742 14.96 2.77 0.17
C HIS A 742 15.09 3.13 -1.32
N VAL A 743 15.38 2.12 -2.13
CA VAL A 743 15.71 2.26 -3.55
C VAL A 743 14.81 1.41 -4.44
N LYS A 744 14.82 1.68 -5.74
CA LYS A 744 14.05 0.91 -6.70
C LYS A 744 14.74 -0.44 -6.97
N PRO A 745 14.01 -1.56 -7.03
CA PRO A 745 14.56 -2.89 -7.32
C PRO A 745 14.94 -3.09 -8.79
N MET A 746 14.51 -2.19 -9.67
CA MET A 746 14.63 -2.29 -11.13
C MET A 746 14.90 -0.91 -11.71
N PRO A 747 15.44 -0.82 -12.95
CA PRO A 747 15.52 0.44 -13.67
C PRO A 747 14.15 1.08 -13.77
N TYR A 748 14.06 2.32 -13.32
CA TYR A 748 12.78 2.98 -13.10
C TYR A 748 12.96 4.48 -13.30
N TYR A 749 11.99 5.11 -13.98
CA TYR A 749 12.02 6.56 -14.26
C TYR A 749 13.36 7.11 -14.77
N VAL A 750 14.05 6.32 -15.59
CA VAL A 750 15.38 6.60 -16.16
C VAL A 750 16.49 6.60 -15.11
N SER A 751 16.49 7.57 -14.20
CA SER A 751 17.61 7.86 -13.30
C SER A 751 17.41 7.36 -11.87
N ASP A 752 16.30 6.68 -11.55
CA ASP A 752 16.09 6.28 -10.16
C ASP A 752 17.17 5.30 -9.67
N VAL A 753 17.57 5.50 -8.41
CA VAL A 753 18.58 4.70 -7.74
C VAL A 753 18.09 3.27 -7.54
N THR A 754 18.97 2.31 -7.82
CA THR A 754 18.86 0.89 -7.53
C THR A 754 20.01 0.42 -6.64
N PRO A 755 19.97 -0.78 -6.04
CA PRO A 755 21.07 -1.26 -5.20
C PRO A 755 22.44 -1.27 -5.89
N ARG A 756 22.47 -1.63 -7.19
CA ARG A 756 23.72 -1.66 -7.96
C ARG A 756 24.28 -0.27 -8.24
N ASP A 757 23.44 0.76 -8.25
CA ASP A 757 23.89 2.12 -8.53
C ASP A 757 24.81 2.68 -7.44
N PHE A 758 24.74 2.21 -6.20
CA PHE A 758 25.72 2.57 -5.16
C PHE A 758 27.13 2.11 -5.53
N ASP A 759 27.27 0.85 -5.92
CA ASP A 759 28.56 0.29 -6.36
C ASP A 759 29.07 1.00 -7.62
N LEU A 760 28.20 1.20 -8.61
CA LEU A 760 28.57 1.87 -9.86
C LEU A 760 29.00 3.31 -9.60
N THR A 761 28.32 4.02 -8.71
CA THR A 761 28.69 5.38 -8.30
C THR A 761 30.07 5.38 -7.65
N LEU A 762 30.29 4.53 -6.63
CA LEU A 762 31.58 4.47 -5.93
C LEU A 762 32.73 4.05 -6.85
N ALA A 763 32.49 3.08 -7.74
CA ALA A 763 33.47 2.62 -8.72
C ALA A 763 33.80 3.72 -9.74
N ALA A 764 32.81 4.47 -10.21
CA ALA A 764 33.05 5.57 -11.15
C ALA A 764 33.81 6.74 -10.49
N LEU A 765 33.56 7.02 -9.20
CA LEU A 765 34.36 7.99 -8.43
C LEU A 765 35.81 7.50 -8.27
N GLU A 766 36.02 6.22 -7.99
CA GLU A 766 37.34 5.60 -7.88
C GLU A 766 38.10 5.65 -9.22
N ASP A 767 37.44 5.27 -10.31
CA ASP A 767 38.01 5.27 -11.66
C ASP A 767 38.49 6.67 -12.08
N SER A 768 37.81 7.72 -11.64
CA SER A 768 38.16 9.11 -11.99
C SER A 768 39.56 9.55 -11.53
N TYR A 769 40.14 8.90 -10.51
CA TYR A 769 41.52 9.17 -10.05
C TYR A 769 42.48 8.01 -10.25
N THR A 770 42.01 6.82 -10.63
CA THR A 770 42.88 5.68 -10.96
C THR A 770 43.13 5.52 -12.46
N SER A 771 42.21 5.98 -13.31
CA SER A 771 42.27 5.82 -14.76
C SER A 771 42.93 7.02 -15.43
N GLU A 772 44.03 6.77 -16.14
CA GLU A 772 44.66 7.78 -17.00
C GLU A 772 43.76 8.19 -18.18
N ALA A 773 42.76 7.36 -18.52
CA ALA A 773 41.81 7.68 -19.57
C ALA A 773 40.84 8.80 -19.17
N PHE A 774 40.47 8.90 -17.89
CA PHE A 774 39.58 9.94 -17.40
C PHE A 774 40.33 11.25 -17.11
N GLU A 775 41.45 11.16 -16.39
CA GLU A 775 42.29 12.32 -16.08
C GLU A 775 43.76 11.98 -16.39
N PRO A 776 44.30 12.45 -17.54
CA PRO A 776 45.67 12.17 -17.94
C PRO A 776 46.73 12.81 -17.04
N ASP A 777 46.40 13.93 -16.38
CA ASP A 777 47.34 14.64 -15.51
C ASP A 777 47.46 13.97 -14.13
N ALA A 778 48.68 13.53 -13.80
CA ALA A 778 48.94 12.81 -12.56
C ALA A 778 48.73 13.68 -11.30
N ALA A 779 49.00 14.99 -11.35
CA ALA A 779 48.79 15.87 -10.21
C ALA A 779 47.29 16.08 -9.95
N ARG A 780 46.49 16.26 -11.01
CA ARG A 780 45.03 16.35 -10.89
C ARG A 780 44.42 15.04 -10.41
N ARG A 781 44.92 13.87 -10.84
CA ARG A 781 44.51 12.58 -10.27
C ARG A 781 44.79 12.50 -8.77
N MET A 782 45.95 12.98 -8.31
CA MET A 782 46.25 13.04 -6.88
C MET A 782 45.31 13.97 -6.10
N THR A 783 44.94 15.12 -6.68
CA THR A 783 43.94 16.02 -6.09
C THR A 783 42.56 15.36 -6.02
N LEU A 784 42.11 14.71 -7.10
CA LEU A 784 40.85 13.96 -7.12
C LEU A 784 40.85 12.86 -6.07
N LYS A 785 41.95 12.09 -5.97
CA LYS A 785 42.11 11.05 -4.96
C LYS A 785 41.97 11.61 -3.55
N ALA A 786 42.66 12.71 -3.24
CA ALA A 786 42.62 13.35 -1.92
C ALA A 786 41.20 13.82 -1.52
N VAL A 787 40.37 14.20 -2.49
CA VAL A 787 38.99 14.64 -2.26
C VAL A 787 38.00 13.46 -2.19
N LEU A 788 38.10 12.51 -3.12
CA LEU A 788 37.09 11.46 -3.31
C LEU A 788 37.31 10.22 -2.43
N GLU A 789 38.55 9.82 -2.18
CA GLU A 789 38.89 8.61 -1.41
C GLU A 789 38.31 8.63 0.02
N PRO A 790 38.36 9.76 0.78
CA PRO A 790 37.75 9.81 2.11
C PRO A 790 36.24 9.59 2.13
N PHE A 791 35.52 10.08 1.10
CA PHE A 791 34.09 9.84 0.96
C PHE A 791 33.81 8.36 0.67
N ILE A 792 34.49 7.79 -0.34
CA ILE A 792 34.32 6.38 -0.75
C ILE A 792 34.59 5.44 0.44
N ALA A 793 35.68 5.67 1.17
CA ALA A 793 36.05 4.84 2.31
C ALA A 793 34.99 4.87 3.43
N GLN A 794 34.48 6.05 3.78
CA GLN A 794 33.45 6.18 4.81
C GLN A 794 32.11 5.57 4.41
N VAL A 795 31.69 5.74 3.15
CA VAL A 795 30.46 5.12 2.65
C VAL A 795 30.57 3.58 2.72
N ARG A 796 31.67 3.01 2.23
CA ARG A 796 31.92 1.56 2.29
C ARG A 796 31.93 1.05 3.74
N ASP A 797 32.59 1.76 4.65
CA ASP A 797 32.62 1.42 6.08
C ASP A 797 31.22 1.46 6.73
N CYS A 798 30.42 2.48 6.42
CA CYS A 798 29.05 2.59 6.95
C CYS A 798 28.16 1.44 6.50
N PHE A 799 28.26 1.01 5.23
CA PHE A 799 27.56 -0.20 4.77
C PHE A 799 28.09 -1.46 5.46
N ALA A 800 29.42 -1.65 5.54
CA ALA A 800 30.02 -2.83 6.12
C ALA A 800 29.64 -3.04 7.60
N ARG A 801 29.49 -1.96 8.37
CA ARG A 801 29.08 -2.00 9.78
C ARG A 801 27.56 -1.92 10.00
N GLY A 802 26.76 -1.80 8.93
CA GLY A 802 25.30 -1.69 9.01
C GLY A 802 24.77 -0.34 9.52
N ALA A 803 25.64 0.67 9.61
CA ALA A 803 25.22 2.06 9.89
C ALA A 803 24.45 2.64 8.70
N PHE A 804 24.79 2.20 7.48
CA PHE A 804 23.95 2.32 6.31
C PHE A 804 23.34 0.96 5.96
N ALA A 805 22.07 0.96 5.59
CA ALA A 805 21.38 -0.20 5.04
C ALA A 805 20.67 0.19 3.74
N VAL A 806 20.50 -0.76 2.83
CA VAL A 806 19.71 -0.57 1.61
C VAL A 806 18.52 -1.51 1.64
N ASP A 807 17.33 -0.97 1.41
CA ASP A 807 16.12 -1.73 1.17
C ASP A 807 15.68 -1.51 -0.27
N ALA A 808 15.48 -2.62 -1.00
CA ALA A 808 15.02 -2.61 -2.37
C ALA A 808 13.74 -3.43 -2.48
N ASP A 809 12.63 -2.77 -2.15
CA ASP A 809 11.32 -3.38 -2.21
C ASP A 809 10.55 -2.94 -3.45
N THR A 810 9.83 -3.88 -4.05
CA THR A 810 8.99 -3.58 -5.22
C THR A 810 7.86 -2.62 -4.97
N VAL A 811 7.46 -2.40 -3.71
CA VAL A 811 6.50 -1.35 -3.39
C VAL A 811 6.96 0.01 -3.88
N TRP A 812 8.27 0.27 -3.92
CA TRP A 812 8.83 1.52 -4.45
C TRP A 812 8.58 1.70 -5.95
N THR A 813 8.22 0.62 -6.64
CA THR A 813 7.85 0.59 -8.05
C THR A 813 6.40 0.16 -8.29
N GLN A 814 5.60 -0.13 -7.27
CA GLN A 814 4.21 -0.53 -7.47
C GLN A 814 3.34 0.68 -7.79
N PRO A 815 2.27 0.51 -8.60
CA PRO A 815 1.32 1.56 -8.94
C PRO A 815 0.39 1.84 -7.76
N SER A 816 0.98 2.22 -6.62
CA SER A 816 0.31 2.43 -5.34
C SER A 816 0.72 3.77 -4.75
N GLU A 817 -0.21 4.44 -4.09
CA GLU A 817 0.10 5.60 -3.25
C GLU A 817 0.79 5.15 -1.96
N TYR A 818 1.36 6.08 -1.18
CA TYR A 818 2.02 5.69 0.07
C TYR A 818 1.07 5.35 1.21
N ARG A 819 -0.17 5.82 1.13
CA ARG A 819 -1.28 5.33 1.96
C ARG A 819 -1.69 3.88 1.65
N ASP A 820 -1.20 3.35 0.54
CA ASP A 820 -1.42 1.97 0.13
C ASP A 820 -0.25 1.07 0.50
N LEU A 821 0.82 1.58 1.11
CA LEU A 821 1.98 0.77 1.45
C LEU A 821 1.56 -0.51 2.22
N PRO A 822 2.17 -1.65 1.87
CA PRO A 822 1.82 -2.92 2.42
C PRO A 822 2.20 -3.00 3.91
N PRO A 823 1.39 -3.66 4.76
CA PRO A 823 1.68 -3.77 6.19
C PRO A 823 3.08 -4.33 6.49
N ARG A 824 3.55 -5.30 5.69
CA ARG A 824 4.90 -5.87 5.83
C ARG A 824 6.04 -4.86 5.68
N VAL A 825 5.86 -3.77 4.92
CA VAL A 825 6.87 -2.71 4.74
C VAL A 825 6.71 -1.68 5.85
N ILE A 826 5.49 -1.21 6.09
CA ILE A 826 5.24 -0.18 7.11
C ILE A 826 5.69 -0.65 8.50
N ASN A 827 5.26 -1.85 8.91
CA ASN A 827 5.57 -2.39 10.23
C ASN A 827 7.06 -2.67 10.42
N LEU A 828 7.77 -3.00 9.34
CA LEU A 828 9.19 -3.32 9.38
C LEU A 828 10.06 -2.05 9.49
N TYR A 829 9.77 -1.03 8.67
CA TYR A 829 10.66 0.11 8.50
C TYR A 829 10.22 1.37 9.22
N PHE A 830 8.91 1.63 9.34
CA PHE A 830 8.42 2.95 9.74
C PHE A 830 7.73 2.95 11.09
N PHE A 831 6.60 2.24 11.23
CA PHE A 831 5.83 2.23 12.47
C PHE A 831 4.92 1.02 12.58
N THR A 832 4.57 0.67 13.81
CA THR A 832 3.53 -0.30 14.13
C THR A 832 2.54 0.33 15.09
N GLN A 833 1.26 0.36 14.74
CA GLN A 833 0.16 0.82 15.59
C GLN A 833 -0.36 -0.31 16.46
N CYS A 834 -0.40 -0.10 17.77
CA CYS A 834 -0.98 -0.98 18.78
C CYS A 834 -2.03 -0.22 19.59
N VAL A 835 -2.81 -0.89 20.44
CA VAL A 835 -3.69 -0.22 21.41
C VAL A 835 -2.90 0.04 22.67
N SER A 836 -3.03 1.22 23.26
CA SER A 836 -2.41 1.50 24.55
C SER A 836 -2.98 0.57 25.61
N ALA A 837 -2.15 -0.28 26.23
CA ALA A 837 -2.59 -1.06 27.38
C ALA A 837 -2.96 -0.09 28.51
N PRO A 838 -4.05 -0.33 29.26
CA PRO A 838 -4.33 0.44 30.45
C PRO A 838 -3.19 0.17 31.44
N THR A 839 -2.23 1.09 31.52
CA THR A 839 -1.19 1.05 32.54
C THR A 839 -1.90 0.98 33.88
N SER A 840 -1.50 0.03 34.72
CA SER A 840 -1.84 0.08 36.13
C SER A 840 -1.55 1.50 36.62
N ALA A 841 -2.43 2.11 37.41
CA ALA A 841 -2.37 3.51 37.82
C ALA A 841 -1.05 3.97 38.48
N ARG A 842 -0.08 3.06 38.68
CA ARG A 842 1.26 3.34 39.20
C ARG A 842 2.24 3.90 38.18
N ASP A 843 2.12 3.59 36.89
CA ASP A 843 3.14 4.03 35.90
C ASP A 843 2.90 5.45 35.39
N ALA A 844 1.64 5.90 35.33
CA ALA A 844 1.30 7.27 34.94
C ALA A 844 1.91 8.34 35.88
N ALA A 845 2.19 8.00 37.15
CA ALA A 845 2.78 8.93 38.11
C ALA A 845 4.31 9.11 37.93
N THR A 846 5.00 8.17 37.28
CA THR A 846 6.47 8.19 37.16
C THR A 846 6.92 8.84 35.86
N THR A 847 6.12 8.76 34.79
CA THR A 847 6.44 9.35 33.48
C THR A 847 6.18 10.86 33.40
N MET A 848 5.49 11.46 34.38
CA MET A 848 5.19 12.90 34.39
C MET A 848 6.36 13.79 34.89
N ALA A 849 7.52 13.22 35.20
CA ALA A 849 8.63 13.98 35.78
C ALA A 849 9.70 14.45 34.76
N VAL A 850 9.65 14.03 33.48
CA VAL A 850 10.73 14.36 32.53
C VAL A 850 10.19 14.64 31.12
N SER A 851 10.50 15.83 30.61
CA SER A 851 10.38 16.30 29.22
C SER A 851 9.06 16.99 28.80
N GLY A 852 9.24 18.22 28.30
CA GLY A 852 8.21 19.12 27.79
C GLY A 852 7.86 18.86 26.32
N VAL A 853 6.81 19.53 25.86
CA VAL A 853 6.19 19.40 24.51
C VAL A 853 5.46 18.07 24.27
N ALA A 854 6.02 16.91 24.65
CA ALA A 854 5.30 15.63 24.60
C ALA A 854 4.06 15.61 25.52
N ALA A 855 4.14 16.26 26.69
CA ALA A 855 3.01 16.44 27.60
C ALA A 855 1.94 17.41 27.06
N ALA A 856 2.31 18.40 26.25
CA ALA A 856 1.33 19.33 25.64
C ALA A 856 0.56 18.66 24.49
N LEU A 857 1.21 17.75 23.75
CA LEU A 857 0.54 16.87 22.80
C LEU A 857 -0.25 15.75 23.50
N ALA A 858 0.20 15.28 24.67
CA ALA A 858 -0.54 14.34 25.51
C ALA A 858 -1.75 14.98 26.23
N ASP A 859 -1.74 16.29 26.50
CA ASP A 859 -2.92 17.02 27.00
C ASP A 859 -4.00 17.18 25.93
N THR A 860 -3.61 17.16 24.64
CA THR A 860 -4.56 16.89 23.54
C THR A 860 -4.90 15.39 23.38
N ALA A 861 -4.58 14.54 24.36
CA ALA A 861 -4.82 13.10 24.32
C ALA A 861 -5.37 12.50 25.63
N CYS A 862 -5.67 13.30 26.66
CA CYS A 862 -6.23 12.81 27.92
C CYS A 862 -7.78 12.89 27.95
N PRO A 863 -8.51 11.77 28.04
CA PRO A 863 -9.97 11.75 28.06
C PRO A 863 -10.48 11.90 29.50
N ALA A 864 -10.52 13.11 30.04
CA ALA A 864 -11.06 13.29 31.40
C ALA A 864 -11.82 14.59 31.70
N SER A 865 -11.96 15.57 30.80
CA SER A 865 -12.53 16.87 31.21
C SER A 865 -13.53 17.55 30.26
N SER A 866 -13.97 16.91 29.17
CA SER A 866 -15.13 17.44 28.41
C SER A 866 -15.93 16.34 27.72
N ALA A 867 -17.22 16.58 27.47
CA ALA A 867 -18.06 15.72 26.66
C ALA A 867 -17.54 15.54 25.21
N ALA A 868 -16.62 16.41 24.76
CA ALA A 868 -15.88 16.27 23.50
C ALA A 868 -14.65 15.33 23.61
N GLY A 869 -14.21 14.99 24.82
CA GLY A 869 -13.07 14.11 25.10
C GLY A 869 -13.37 12.61 24.99
N LEU A 870 -14.64 12.21 24.91
CA LEU A 870 -15.05 10.82 24.69
C LEU A 870 -14.87 10.34 23.24
N TYR A 871 -14.59 11.26 22.30
CA TYR A 871 -14.50 10.98 20.86
C TYR A 871 -13.10 10.64 20.35
N ARG A 872 -12.09 10.58 21.21
CA ARG A 872 -10.78 10.05 20.83
C ARG A 872 -10.79 8.58 21.19
N MET A 873 -10.93 7.72 20.18
CA MET A 873 -10.52 6.30 20.20
C MET A 873 -9.41 6.15 21.25
N ASN A 874 -9.44 5.17 22.16
CA ASN A 874 -8.24 4.84 22.95
C ASN A 874 -7.09 4.70 21.96
N LYS A 875 -6.29 5.78 21.80
CA LYS A 875 -5.65 6.04 20.51
C LYS A 875 -4.67 4.92 20.28
N ALA A 876 -4.69 4.40 19.05
CA ALA A 876 -3.65 3.51 18.61
C ALA A 876 -2.31 4.20 18.90
N HIS A 877 -1.50 3.59 19.75
CA HIS A 877 -0.15 4.01 20.01
C HIS A 877 0.69 3.55 18.82
N ALA A 878 1.27 4.48 18.08
CA ALA A 878 2.26 4.12 17.08
C ALA A 878 3.61 3.93 17.78
N GLN A 879 4.18 2.74 17.68
CA GLN A 879 5.57 2.48 17.99
C GLN A 879 6.40 2.82 16.76
N ALA A 880 7.27 3.82 16.89
CA ALA A 880 8.19 4.22 15.83
C ALA A 880 9.29 3.16 15.62
N ARG A 881 9.56 2.85 14.35
CA ARG A 881 10.79 2.16 13.88
C ARG A 881 11.76 3.17 13.30
N SER A 882 11.23 4.14 12.57
CA SER A 882 11.95 5.27 12.03
C SER A 882 11.80 6.50 12.91
N GLY A 883 12.91 7.20 13.11
CA GLY A 883 12.95 8.50 13.77
C GLY A 883 12.46 9.62 12.86
N LEU A 884 12.74 9.51 11.57
CA LEU A 884 12.38 10.48 10.53
C LEU A 884 12.43 9.79 9.16
N VAL A 885 11.41 10.01 8.33
CA VAL A 885 11.39 9.52 6.94
C VAL A 885 11.50 10.68 5.96
N LEU A 886 12.54 10.67 5.14
CA LEU A 886 12.81 11.64 4.08
C LEU A 886 12.39 11.04 2.73
N PHE A 887 11.41 11.65 2.05
CA PHE A 887 10.99 11.28 0.70
C PHE A 887 11.58 12.26 -0.32
N LYS A 888 12.41 11.75 -1.23
CA LYS A 888 13.10 12.56 -2.24
C LYS A 888 12.32 12.62 -3.55
N GLY A 889 12.25 13.79 -4.16
CA GLY A 889 11.82 13.94 -5.55
C GLY A 889 10.31 14.00 -5.79
N ASP A 890 9.95 14.31 -7.04
CA ASP A 890 8.57 14.60 -7.45
C ASP A 890 7.66 13.37 -7.43
N LEU A 891 8.17 12.20 -7.84
CA LEU A 891 7.39 10.98 -7.85
C LEU A 891 7.00 10.55 -6.43
N ASN A 892 7.94 10.61 -5.49
CA ASN A 892 7.65 10.29 -4.09
C ASN A 892 6.62 11.26 -3.51
N TYR A 893 6.75 12.56 -3.76
CA TYR A 893 5.75 13.54 -3.37
C TYR A 893 4.36 13.23 -3.95
N ARG A 894 4.27 12.96 -5.26
CA ARG A 894 3.01 12.59 -5.92
C ARG A 894 2.39 11.36 -5.27
N ARG A 895 3.17 10.38 -4.83
CA ARG A 895 2.69 9.18 -4.12
C ARG A 895 2.29 9.45 -2.67
N LEU A 896 2.96 10.37 -1.97
CA LEU A 896 2.58 10.82 -0.62
C LEU A 896 1.19 11.46 -0.63
N VAL A 897 0.95 12.34 -1.59
CA VAL A 897 -0.32 13.09 -1.70
C VAL A 897 -1.31 12.43 -2.66
N GLY A 898 -0.93 11.31 -3.28
CA GLY A 898 -1.69 10.52 -4.25
C GLY A 898 -2.17 11.26 -5.50
N ASP A 899 -1.39 12.24 -5.96
CA ASP A 899 -1.51 12.93 -7.25
C ASP A 899 -2.93 13.51 -7.52
N ARG A 900 -3.43 14.31 -6.57
CA ARG A 900 -4.79 14.90 -6.58
C ARG A 900 -4.79 16.41 -6.74
N TYR A 901 -5.90 16.97 -7.24
CA TYR A 901 -6.20 18.39 -7.05
C TYR A 901 -6.60 18.58 -5.60
N TRP A 902 -5.70 18.93 -4.68
CA TRP A 902 -6.11 19.11 -3.27
C TRP A 902 -6.84 20.43 -3.03
N ASP A 903 -6.67 21.39 -3.94
CA ASP A 903 -7.35 22.68 -3.94
C ASP A 903 -8.70 22.58 -4.70
N ARG A 904 -9.82 22.81 -4.01
CA ARG A 904 -11.18 22.77 -4.62
C ARG A 904 -11.35 23.84 -5.69
N THR A 905 -10.75 25.00 -5.53
CA THR A 905 -10.79 26.08 -6.53
C THR A 905 -9.95 25.72 -7.75
N ASP A 906 -8.72 25.21 -7.58
CA ASP A 906 -7.92 24.69 -8.71
C ASP A 906 -8.69 23.60 -9.45
N PHE A 907 -9.31 22.69 -8.68
CA PHE A 907 -10.14 21.64 -9.22
C PHE A 907 -11.32 22.17 -10.05
N LEU A 908 -12.10 23.11 -9.51
CA LEU A 908 -13.23 23.70 -10.23
C LEU A 908 -12.78 24.50 -11.47
N ALA A 909 -11.58 25.10 -11.42
CA ALA A 909 -11.02 25.86 -12.53
C ALA A 909 -10.68 24.98 -13.74
N THR A 910 -10.37 23.69 -13.54
CA THR A 910 -10.08 22.77 -14.64
C THR A 910 -11.33 22.25 -15.36
N LEU A 911 -12.51 22.40 -14.75
CA LEU A 911 -13.78 22.01 -15.34
C LEU A 911 -14.19 22.95 -16.47
N ALA A 912 -14.83 22.39 -17.51
CA ALA A 912 -15.49 23.15 -18.55
C ALA A 912 -16.56 24.08 -17.93
N LYS A 913 -16.80 25.24 -18.54
CA LYS A 913 -17.64 26.29 -17.92
C LYS A 913 -19.07 25.82 -17.67
N GLU A 914 -19.57 24.92 -18.51
CA GLU A 914 -20.89 24.31 -18.44
C GLU A 914 -20.98 23.21 -17.37
N GLU A 915 -19.81 22.68 -16.97
CA GLU A 915 -19.68 21.58 -16.02
C GLU A 915 -19.40 22.08 -14.60
N ARG A 916 -18.90 23.31 -14.42
CA ARG A 916 -18.67 23.90 -13.09
C ARG A 916 -20.00 23.95 -12.31
N PRO A 917 -20.15 23.17 -11.22
CA PRO A 917 -21.36 23.24 -10.41
C PRO A 917 -21.49 24.65 -9.85
N ASP A 918 -22.65 25.29 -10.02
CA ASP A 918 -22.97 26.51 -9.28
C ASP A 918 -23.23 26.10 -7.84
N LEU A 919 -22.16 26.06 -7.03
CA LEU A 919 -22.22 25.64 -5.62
C LEU A 919 -23.15 26.50 -4.77
N ARG A 920 -23.66 27.61 -5.31
CA ARG A 920 -24.68 28.48 -4.70
C ARG A 920 -26.12 28.09 -5.07
N LYS A 921 -26.31 27.18 -6.03
CA LYS A 921 -27.63 26.63 -6.39
C LYS A 921 -27.75 25.21 -5.83
N ALA A 922 -28.74 25.01 -4.96
CA ALA A 922 -29.16 23.67 -4.59
C ALA A 922 -29.55 22.88 -5.87
N PRO A 923 -29.24 21.58 -5.96
CA PRO A 923 -29.68 20.77 -7.10
C PRO A 923 -31.20 20.86 -7.27
N GLU A 924 -31.68 21.09 -8.49
CA GLU A 924 -33.13 21.24 -8.78
C GLU A 924 -33.97 20.02 -8.36
N SER A 925 -33.33 18.86 -8.16
CA SER A 925 -33.96 17.64 -7.67
C SER A 925 -34.19 17.59 -6.15
N TYR A 926 -33.73 18.59 -5.40
CA TYR A 926 -33.91 18.62 -3.95
C TYR A 926 -35.31 19.11 -3.60
N SER A 927 -35.99 18.39 -2.72
CA SER A 927 -37.24 18.82 -2.10
C SER A 927 -37.04 20.15 -1.36
N ALA A 928 -38.12 20.91 -1.14
CA ALA A 928 -38.05 22.18 -0.44
C ALA A 928 -37.40 22.06 0.96
N LEU A 929 -37.59 20.91 1.63
CA LEU A 929 -36.95 20.61 2.92
C LEU A 929 -35.44 20.37 2.78
N GLU A 930 -35.00 19.63 1.76
CA GLU A 930 -33.56 19.43 1.50
C GLU A 930 -32.88 20.75 1.09
N GLN A 931 -33.59 21.61 0.35
CA GLN A 931 -33.10 22.95 0.02
C GLN A 931 -32.99 23.83 1.26
N SER A 932 -33.95 23.78 2.19
CA SER A 932 -33.89 24.54 3.44
C SER A 932 -32.78 24.03 4.36
N ILE A 933 -32.58 22.72 4.46
CA ILE A 933 -31.49 22.11 5.24
C ILE A 933 -30.13 22.49 4.65
N VAL A 934 -29.96 22.47 3.33
CA VAL A 934 -28.71 22.92 2.69
C VAL A 934 -28.49 24.41 2.92
N ALA A 935 -29.54 25.24 2.80
CA ALA A 935 -29.45 26.67 3.07
C ALA A 935 -29.07 26.95 4.53
N GLU A 936 -29.67 26.24 5.49
CA GLU A 936 -29.38 26.33 6.93
C GLU A 936 -27.95 25.85 7.25
N LEU A 937 -27.52 24.72 6.69
CA LEU A 937 -26.16 24.17 6.88
C LEU A 937 -25.07 25.06 6.26
N THR A 938 -25.42 25.84 5.24
CA THR A 938 -24.46 26.73 4.55
C THR A 938 -24.55 28.19 5.01
N GLN A 939 -25.58 28.56 5.78
CA GLN A 939 -25.86 29.95 6.18
C GLN A 939 -24.77 30.54 7.07
N ASP A 940 -24.19 29.70 7.93
CA ASP A 940 -23.15 30.07 8.89
C ASP A 940 -21.80 29.42 8.58
N THR A 941 -21.63 28.84 7.37
CA THR A 941 -20.31 28.32 6.96
C THR A 941 -19.47 29.52 6.52
N PRO A 942 -18.52 30.02 7.33
CA PRO A 942 -17.70 31.15 6.91
C PRO A 942 -16.96 30.75 5.63
N ALA A 943 -16.66 31.73 4.75
CA ALA A 943 -15.85 31.47 3.55
C ALA A 943 -14.48 30.83 3.87
N THR A 944 -14.06 30.81 5.14
CA THR A 944 -12.88 30.12 5.65
C THR A 944 -13.12 28.64 6.02
N ALA A 945 -14.36 28.17 6.13
CA ALA A 945 -14.67 26.72 6.14
C ALA A 945 -14.67 26.13 4.71
N LEU A 946 -14.47 26.99 3.71
CA LEU A 946 -14.08 26.74 2.32
C LEU A 946 -12.56 26.95 2.11
N MET A 947 -11.70 26.74 3.13
CA MET A 947 -10.24 26.75 2.92
C MET A 947 -9.89 25.68 1.88
N ASP A 948 -9.47 26.15 0.70
CA ASP A 948 -9.59 25.38 -0.53
C ASP A 948 -8.65 24.18 -0.62
N ALA A 949 -7.52 24.16 0.10
CA ALA A 949 -6.57 23.06 0.08
C ALA A 949 -6.04 22.68 1.49
N PRO A 950 -6.00 21.39 1.86
CA PRO A 950 -5.34 20.95 3.09
C PRO A 950 -3.82 21.21 3.03
N THR A 951 -3.22 21.36 4.21
CA THR A 951 -1.76 21.38 4.39
C THR A 951 -1.14 20.01 4.12
N PHE A 952 0.17 19.98 3.86
CA PHE A 952 0.91 18.72 3.71
C PHE A 952 0.78 17.84 4.97
N ALA A 953 0.88 18.44 6.15
CA ALA A 953 0.72 17.75 7.43
C ALA A 953 -0.67 17.12 7.59
N GLU A 954 -1.75 17.81 7.19
CA GLU A 954 -3.11 17.25 7.23
C GLU A 954 -3.28 16.07 6.25
N VAL A 955 -2.74 16.19 5.03
CA VAL A 955 -2.78 15.11 4.03
C VAL A 955 -2.04 13.87 4.53
N MET A 956 -0.87 14.05 5.16
CA MET A 956 -0.07 12.96 5.70
C MET A 956 -0.70 12.35 6.96
N SER A 957 -1.18 13.18 7.90
CA SER A 957 -1.80 12.73 9.15
C SER A 957 -3.07 11.90 8.94
N ALA A 958 -3.68 12.00 7.75
CA ALA A 958 -4.87 11.22 7.39
C ALA A 958 -4.61 9.70 7.25
N TYR A 959 -3.35 9.27 7.12
CA TYR A 959 -3.01 7.83 7.02
C TYR A 959 -1.67 7.47 7.67
N TRP A 960 -0.86 8.45 8.06
CA TRP A 960 0.45 8.26 8.65
C TRP A 960 0.49 8.92 10.04
N PRO A 961 1.01 8.26 11.09
CA PRO A 961 1.09 8.83 12.43
C PRO A 961 2.29 9.79 12.53
N THR A 962 2.20 10.94 11.86
CA THR A 962 3.29 11.93 11.73
C THR A 962 3.79 12.44 13.07
N GLN A 963 2.93 12.46 14.09
CA GLN A 963 3.29 12.81 15.47
C GLN A 963 4.25 11.84 16.16
N VAL A 964 4.39 10.62 15.63
CA VAL A 964 5.30 9.60 16.17
C VAL A 964 6.44 9.33 15.18
N VAL A 965 6.12 9.26 13.89
CA VAL A 965 7.09 9.07 12.81
C VAL A 965 6.96 10.21 11.81
N PRO A 966 7.70 11.31 12.04
CA PRO A 966 7.64 12.46 11.16
C PRO A 966 8.09 12.14 9.75
N VAL A 967 7.47 12.84 8.81
CA VAL A 967 7.72 12.70 7.38
C VAL A 967 8.17 14.04 6.82
N CYS A 968 9.26 14.03 6.07
CA CYS A 968 9.70 15.18 5.29
C CYS A 968 9.68 14.84 3.80
N SER A 969 9.05 15.68 3.00
CA SER A 969 9.14 15.63 1.54
C SER A 969 10.14 16.68 1.08
N ILE A 970 11.15 16.25 0.31
CA ILE A 970 12.18 17.11 -0.28
C ILE A 970 12.04 16.99 -1.80
N ARG A 971 11.45 18.01 -2.43
CA ARG A 971 10.92 17.90 -3.79
C ARG A 971 11.23 19.12 -4.64
N THR A 972 11.91 18.93 -5.77
CA THR A 972 11.83 19.88 -6.89
C THR A 972 10.49 19.73 -7.60
N ILE A 973 9.76 20.82 -7.79
CA ILE A 973 8.39 20.83 -8.32
C ILE A 973 8.40 20.54 -9.83
N LYS A 974 8.02 19.31 -10.19
CA LYS A 974 7.98 18.79 -11.57
C LYS A 974 6.58 18.29 -11.95
N SER A 975 5.54 18.64 -11.18
CA SER A 975 4.16 18.28 -11.47
C SER A 975 3.14 19.23 -10.84
N GLU A 976 1.94 19.33 -11.45
CA GLU A 976 0.94 20.37 -11.12
C GLU A 976 0.33 20.25 -9.72
N CYS A 977 0.42 19.06 -9.10
CA CYS A 977 -0.01 18.83 -7.72
C CYS A 977 0.80 19.72 -6.78
N CYS A 978 0.08 20.56 -6.03
CA CYS A 978 0.66 21.61 -5.21
C CYS A 978 -0.06 21.64 -3.85
N VAL A 979 0.60 21.11 -2.82
CA VAL A 979 0.18 21.06 -1.43
C VAL A 979 1.39 21.47 -0.60
N GLY A 980 1.22 22.40 0.33
CA GLY A 980 2.32 22.91 1.15
C GLY A 980 2.97 24.19 0.64
N VAL A 981 2.58 24.70 -0.54
CA VAL A 981 2.91 26.07 -0.97
C VAL A 981 1.90 27.04 -0.36
N PRO A 982 2.34 28.12 0.32
CA PRO A 982 1.44 29.14 0.84
C PRO A 982 0.52 29.72 -0.25
N GLY A 983 -0.75 29.92 0.07
CA GLY A 983 -1.78 30.31 -0.91
C GLY A 983 -1.49 31.62 -1.64
N ASP A 984 -0.89 32.58 -0.95
CA ASP A 984 -0.44 33.87 -1.51
C ASP A 984 0.74 33.70 -2.47
N VAL A 985 1.72 32.86 -2.13
CA VAL A 985 2.85 32.52 -3.01
C VAL A 985 2.37 31.80 -4.26
N LYS A 986 1.49 30.80 -4.10
CA LYS A 986 0.85 30.07 -5.20
C LYS A 986 0.10 31.02 -6.13
N ALA A 987 -0.78 31.87 -5.59
CA ALA A 987 -1.56 32.83 -6.38
C ALA A 987 -0.66 33.79 -7.16
N ARG A 988 0.40 34.31 -6.53
CA ARG A 988 1.39 35.17 -7.20
C ARG A 988 2.10 34.47 -8.35
N LEU A 989 2.62 33.27 -8.12
CA LEU A 989 3.34 32.51 -9.15
C LEU A 989 2.42 32.08 -10.30
N ASP A 990 1.18 31.69 -10.00
CA ASP A 990 0.17 31.39 -11.02
C ASP A 990 -0.15 32.63 -11.87
N GLN A 991 -0.21 33.81 -11.26
CA GLN A 991 -0.43 35.07 -11.97
C GLN A 991 0.78 35.50 -12.82
N GLU A 992 1.99 35.41 -12.27
CA GLU A 992 3.23 35.89 -12.92
C GLU A 992 3.72 34.94 -14.00
N LEU A 993 3.65 33.62 -13.76
CA LEU A 993 4.30 32.60 -14.59
C LEU A 993 3.32 31.60 -15.20
N GLY A 994 2.08 31.52 -14.72
CA GLY A 994 1.12 30.48 -15.12
C GLY A 994 1.55 29.07 -14.68
N LEU A 995 0.97 28.04 -15.27
CA LEU A 995 1.28 26.63 -14.94
C LEU A 995 2.77 26.20 -15.02
N PRO A 996 3.65 26.75 -15.91
CA PRO A 996 5.03 26.29 -16.06
C PRO A 996 5.87 26.22 -14.79
N TRP A 997 5.66 27.11 -13.80
CA TRP A 997 6.45 27.07 -12.56
C TRP A 997 6.27 25.74 -11.81
N ARG A 998 5.07 25.15 -11.87
CA ARG A 998 4.71 23.87 -11.24
C ARG A 998 5.29 22.64 -11.95
N VAL A 999 5.95 22.79 -13.10
CA VAL A 999 6.43 21.64 -13.92
C VAL A 999 7.86 21.81 -14.43
N SER A 1000 8.50 22.93 -14.09
CA SER A 1000 9.83 23.29 -14.60
C SER A 1000 10.99 22.67 -13.83
N GLY A 1001 10.77 22.21 -12.59
CA GLY A 1001 11.85 21.83 -11.67
C GLY A 1001 12.67 23.00 -11.13
N LYS A 1002 12.35 24.26 -11.48
CA LYS A 1002 13.07 25.46 -10.98
C LYS A 1002 12.73 25.83 -9.55
N TYR A 1003 11.56 25.41 -9.07
CA TYR A 1003 11.09 25.65 -7.71
C TYR A 1003 11.17 24.37 -6.89
N GLY A 1004 11.36 24.53 -5.59
CA GLY A 1004 11.46 23.42 -4.65
C GLY A 1004 10.57 23.62 -3.43
N GLU A 1005 10.34 22.51 -2.73
CA GLU A 1005 9.68 22.48 -1.44
C GLU A 1005 10.34 21.45 -0.52
N ILE A 1006 10.53 21.85 0.73
CA ILE A 1006 10.90 21.00 1.86
C ILE A 1006 9.75 21.13 2.85
N LEU A 1007 8.89 20.12 2.86
CA LEU A 1007 7.66 20.08 3.64
C LEU A 1007 7.82 19.07 4.77
N PHE A 1008 7.27 19.36 5.94
CA PHE A 1008 7.44 18.58 7.14
C PHE A 1008 6.08 18.31 7.80
N ALA A 1009 5.82 17.05 8.08
CA ALA A 1009 4.68 16.59 8.85
C ALA A 1009 5.19 15.92 10.12
N CYS A 1010 4.92 16.54 11.27
CA CYS A 1010 5.36 16.12 12.59
C CYS A 1010 4.28 16.41 13.62
#